data_AF-A0A916FVX2-F1
#
_entry.id   AF-A0A916FVX2-F1
#
_cell.length_a   1.000
_cell.length_b   1.000
_cell.length_c   1.000
_cell.angle_alpha   90.00
_cell.angle_beta   90.00
_cell.angle_gamma   90.00
#
_symmetry.space_group_name_H-M   'P 1'
#
loop_
_entity.id
_entity.type
_entity.pdbx_description
1 polymer ?
#
loop_
_entity_poly.entity_id
_entity_poly.type
_entity_poly.pdbx_seq_one_letter_code
_entity_poly.pdbx_strand_id
1 'polypeptide(L)'
;RWVHQDGSTIWTEQRHQPIFDQAGNFILLEGVARDITERKRAEDALRESEERFRSVAESANEGIISTDSRGKILYWNNAASVMFGYTDEEILGQSLIALMPEKFQERYRAGLKQWVAKHERRQISRTVEAIGCRKDGSEFPIELSIGSWDTRAGTFFTGIVRDITARKQAAERLHLQSTALEAAANGILITDRDGIILWCNPEFTRLTGYSAEEVLGRNPHILKSGKQPTALYQNLWNTILAGQVWHGELINRRKDGSLYAEEMTIAPVRQEQGEISHFIAIKQDVSERKQHEIESQAIMTISNALRTAPTRAEMLPVLLDQMNDLFHADGAMLAMQNLVSGATLIELGRGSVGSNFTGIRLAPGQGLSGQVIASDQPYHNNDVRTDARFARPDLLGNACAVACAPLIVQEQPIGALWIVRQNNINASELRLLTAVADIAANAIHRATLHEQTEQHVRHLTALHQIDMTISASLDLNITLNVLLNNVVNQLGVDAAAVLLFNSYAQDLEYAAGYGFRTSSIEQSKVRLGTGQAGIAALERRTLVLPDLTHDDVVFDRAALLASEGFISHFATPLIAKGQIKGVLEVFHRTRLDPPAEWLAFLETLATQTAIAIDNAKLFEDLQRLNTDLELAYDATIEGWSRALDLRDKETAGHTQRVTELALELARTLGMSDAELVQVRRGALLHDIGKMGIPDGILLKPGPLTPEEWEVMRMHPVYAFNLLSPIAYLRSAITIPYCHHEKWDGRGYPRGLKGEGIPSAARIFAVVDVWDALRTDRPYRQSWSEQEAIEYIRAETGKHFDPTITEVFLKLVDKWRSIKLLRL
;
A
#
# COMPACT_ATOMS: atom_id res chain seq x y z
N ARG A 1 -55.68 110.05 -27.40
CA ARG A 1 -56.80 109.34 -26.73
C ARG A 1 -57.78 110.40 -26.29
N TRP A 2 -59.05 110.25 -26.66
CA TRP A 2 -60.14 111.11 -26.19
C TRP A 2 -61.05 110.29 -25.27
N VAL A 3 -61.77 110.98 -24.39
CA VAL A 3 -62.76 110.36 -23.51
C VAL A 3 -64.13 110.74 -24.07
N HIS A 4 -64.90 109.73 -24.47
CA HIS A 4 -66.26 109.90 -24.93
C HIS A 4 -67.18 110.29 -23.75
N GLN A 5 -68.32 110.92 -24.02
CA GLN A 5 -69.20 111.47 -22.97
C GLN A 5 -69.77 110.38 -22.02
N ASP A 6 -69.81 109.13 -22.47
CA ASP A 6 -70.18 107.97 -21.66
C ASP A 6 -69.05 107.44 -20.74
N GLY A 7 -67.88 108.09 -20.73
CA GLY A 7 -66.72 107.72 -19.93
C GLY A 7 -65.76 106.74 -20.60
N SER A 8 -66.08 106.23 -21.80
CA SER A 8 -65.20 105.30 -22.52
C SER A 8 -64.01 106.05 -23.17
N THR A 9 -62.82 105.44 -23.12
CA THR A 9 -61.63 106.01 -23.77
C THR A 9 -61.54 105.51 -25.21
N ILE A 10 -61.52 106.44 -26.17
CA ILE A 10 -61.28 106.16 -27.59
C ILE A 10 -59.87 106.55 -27.99
N TRP A 11 -59.27 105.74 -28.86
CA TRP A 11 -58.06 106.08 -29.57
C TRP A 11 -58.42 106.89 -30.81
N THR A 12 -57.83 108.07 -30.95
CA THR A 12 -58.11 108.96 -32.07
C THR A 12 -56.81 109.29 -32.79
N GLU A 13 -56.80 109.12 -34.10
CA GLU A 13 -55.82 109.72 -34.99
C GLU A 13 -56.34 111.11 -35.40
N GLN A 14 -55.55 112.17 -35.22
CA GLN A 14 -56.03 113.54 -35.44
C GLN A 14 -55.12 114.32 -36.36
N ARG A 15 -55.75 115.14 -37.21
CA ARG A 15 -55.08 116.12 -38.04
C ARG A 15 -55.81 117.45 -37.92
N HIS A 16 -55.08 118.48 -37.54
CA HIS A 16 -55.62 119.83 -37.32
C HIS A 16 -54.89 120.83 -38.21
N GLN A 17 -55.62 121.79 -38.78
CA GLN A 17 -55.09 122.89 -39.57
C GLN A 17 -55.69 124.22 -39.10
N PRO A 18 -54.87 125.24 -38.77
CA PRO A 18 -55.36 126.56 -38.40
C PRO A 18 -55.84 127.33 -39.63
N ILE A 19 -56.99 127.99 -39.49
CA ILE A 19 -57.58 128.90 -40.49
C ILE A 19 -57.46 130.33 -39.97
N PHE A 20 -56.97 131.22 -40.82
CA PHE A 20 -56.74 132.64 -40.55
C PHE A 20 -57.65 133.50 -41.47
N ASP A 21 -57.98 134.72 -41.06
CA ASP A 21 -58.76 135.68 -41.86
C ASP A 21 -57.91 136.36 -42.95
N GLN A 22 -58.55 137.19 -43.78
CA GLN A 22 -57.87 137.95 -44.84
C GLN A 22 -56.90 139.03 -44.31
N ALA A 23 -56.97 139.38 -43.02
CA ALA A 23 -56.04 140.27 -42.34
C ALA A 23 -54.89 139.51 -41.62
N GLY A 24 -54.86 138.17 -41.72
CA GLY A 24 -53.85 137.30 -41.14
C GLY A 24 -54.09 136.90 -39.67
N ASN A 25 -55.23 137.25 -39.08
CA ASN A 25 -55.56 136.88 -37.70
C ASN A 25 -56.13 135.46 -37.64
N PHE A 26 -55.73 134.69 -36.64
CA PHE A 26 -56.25 133.34 -36.42
C PHE A 26 -57.75 133.40 -36.12
N ILE A 27 -58.55 132.67 -36.90
CA ILE A 27 -59.99 132.55 -36.68
C ILE A 27 -60.28 131.30 -35.86
N LEU A 28 -59.88 130.14 -36.37
CA LEU A 28 -60.23 128.84 -35.78
C LEU A 28 -59.26 127.74 -36.20
N LEU A 29 -59.24 126.65 -35.43
CA LEU A 29 -58.53 125.42 -35.77
C LEU A 29 -59.54 124.43 -36.34
N GLU A 30 -59.42 124.10 -37.62
CA GLU A 30 -60.22 123.04 -38.23
C GLU A 30 -59.51 121.71 -37.99
N GLY A 31 -60.24 120.74 -37.46
CA GLY A 31 -59.71 119.45 -37.07
C GLY A 31 -60.57 118.30 -37.55
N VAL A 32 -59.93 117.27 -38.11
CA VAL A 32 -60.56 115.97 -38.31
C VAL A 32 -59.90 114.94 -37.41
N ALA A 33 -60.73 114.25 -36.63
CA ALA A 33 -60.34 113.14 -35.78
C ALA A 33 -60.98 111.86 -36.30
N ARG A 34 -60.18 110.82 -36.52
CA ARG A 34 -60.65 109.46 -36.85
C ARG A 34 -60.48 108.57 -35.63
N ASP A 35 -61.56 107.91 -35.22
CA ASP A 35 -61.48 106.86 -34.21
C ASP A 35 -60.74 105.63 -34.79
N ILE A 36 -59.70 105.18 -34.09
CA ILE A 36 -58.88 104.00 -34.42
C ILE A 36 -58.91 102.94 -33.31
N THR A 37 -59.89 103.00 -32.41
CA THR A 37 -60.00 102.12 -31.23
C THR A 37 -60.13 100.65 -31.61
N GLU A 38 -60.95 100.31 -32.61
CA GLU A 38 -61.10 98.93 -33.08
C GLU A 38 -59.79 98.34 -33.61
N ARG A 39 -59.04 99.12 -34.39
CA ARG A 39 -57.74 98.67 -34.92
C ARG A 39 -56.75 98.38 -33.80
N LYS A 40 -56.68 99.23 -32.77
CA LYS A 40 -55.77 99.02 -31.63
C LYS A 40 -56.18 97.82 -30.76
N ARG A 41 -57.48 97.60 -30.54
CA ARG A 41 -57.98 96.39 -29.85
C ARG A 41 -57.65 95.10 -30.61
N ALA A 42 -57.71 95.12 -31.95
CA ALA A 42 -57.34 93.96 -32.77
C ALA A 42 -55.83 93.67 -32.74
N GLU A 43 -54.98 94.70 -32.79
CA GLU A 43 -53.52 94.56 -32.66
C GLU A 43 -53.11 94.00 -31.29
N ASP A 44 -53.67 94.52 -30.19
CA ASP A 44 -53.37 94.02 -28.84
C ASP A 44 -53.91 92.60 -28.60
N ALA A 45 -55.12 92.28 -29.09
CA ALA A 45 -55.68 90.93 -28.98
C ALA A 45 -54.86 89.88 -29.76
N LEU A 46 -54.32 90.25 -30.93
CA LEU A 46 -53.43 89.37 -31.70
C LEU A 46 -52.12 89.11 -30.94
N ARG A 47 -51.50 90.16 -30.40
CA ARG A 47 -50.26 90.04 -29.61
C ARG A 47 -50.46 89.19 -28.35
N GLU A 48 -51.54 89.42 -27.60
CA GLU A 48 -51.85 88.64 -26.40
C GLU A 48 -52.10 87.16 -26.75
N SER A 49 -52.80 86.90 -27.86
CA SER A 49 -53.02 85.54 -28.34
C SER A 49 -51.71 84.85 -28.74
N GLU A 50 -50.81 85.53 -29.46
CA GLU A 50 -49.50 84.99 -29.86
C GLU A 50 -48.60 84.68 -28.66
N GLU A 51 -48.52 85.60 -27.69
CA GLU A 51 -47.75 85.42 -26.45
C GLU A 51 -48.33 84.26 -25.60
N ARG A 52 -49.67 84.13 -25.55
CA ARG A 52 -50.34 83.04 -24.85
C ARG A 52 -50.07 81.68 -25.51
N PHE A 53 -50.21 81.57 -26.84
CA PHE A 53 -49.91 80.33 -27.55
C PHE A 53 -48.45 79.90 -27.39
N ARG A 54 -47.52 80.85 -27.49
CA ARG A 54 -46.09 80.60 -27.28
C ARG A 54 -45.82 80.08 -25.87
N SER A 55 -46.36 80.74 -24.85
CA SER A 55 -46.15 80.34 -23.44
C SER A 55 -46.66 78.93 -23.15
N VAL A 56 -47.83 78.56 -23.69
CA VAL A 56 -48.39 77.21 -23.52
C VAL A 56 -47.48 76.17 -24.17
N ALA A 57 -47.06 76.41 -25.41
CA ALA A 57 -46.20 75.47 -26.14
C ALA A 57 -44.80 75.33 -25.51
N GLU A 58 -44.21 76.41 -24.99
CA GLU A 58 -42.92 76.38 -24.28
C GLU A 58 -42.97 75.64 -22.94
N SER A 59 -44.13 75.65 -22.27
CA SER A 59 -44.32 74.96 -20.98
C SER A 59 -44.66 73.47 -21.11
N ALA A 60 -44.88 72.95 -22.32
CA ALA A 60 -45.23 71.56 -22.53
C ALA A 60 -44.04 70.63 -22.21
N ASN A 61 -44.29 69.51 -21.53
CA ASN A 61 -43.29 68.48 -21.24
C ASN A 61 -42.95 67.60 -22.46
N GLU A 62 -43.71 67.73 -23.54
CA GLU A 62 -43.53 67.00 -24.79
C GLU A 62 -42.90 67.91 -25.84
N GLY A 63 -42.07 67.33 -26.70
CA GLY A 63 -41.42 68.06 -27.78
C GLY A 63 -42.44 68.46 -28.84
N ILE A 64 -42.70 69.75 -28.99
CA ILE A 64 -43.61 70.28 -30.02
C ILE A 64 -42.76 70.86 -31.15
N ILE A 65 -42.90 70.27 -32.34
CA ILE A 65 -42.12 70.61 -33.52
C ILE A 65 -43.08 70.93 -34.65
N SER A 66 -42.98 72.11 -35.27
CA SER A 66 -43.77 72.41 -36.47
C SER A 66 -42.90 72.63 -37.70
N THR A 67 -43.36 72.16 -38.85
CA THR A 67 -42.64 72.24 -40.13
C THR A 67 -43.51 72.80 -41.25
N ASP A 68 -42.88 73.32 -42.30
CA ASP A 68 -43.56 73.60 -43.58
C ASP A 68 -43.84 72.30 -44.37
N SER A 69 -44.45 72.45 -45.56
CA SER A 69 -44.74 71.36 -46.50
C SER A 69 -43.50 70.68 -47.10
N ARG A 70 -42.30 71.24 -46.90
CA ARG A 70 -41.01 70.66 -47.32
C ARG A 70 -40.28 69.99 -46.14
N GLY A 71 -40.88 69.97 -44.94
CA GLY A 71 -40.30 69.40 -43.74
C GLY A 71 -39.22 70.29 -43.12
N LYS A 72 -39.21 71.59 -43.42
CA LYS A 72 -38.34 72.58 -42.78
C LYS A 72 -38.93 72.98 -41.43
N ILE A 73 -38.16 72.89 -40.35
CA ILE A 73 -38.61 73.21 -38.99
C ILE A 73 -38.81 74.73 -38.87
N LEU A 74 -39.99 75.13 -38.39
CA LEU A 74 -40.41 76.52 -38.22
C LEU A 74 -40.68 76.87 -36.75
N TYR A 75 -41.06 75.89 -35.95
CA TYR A 75 -41.30 76.06 -34.53
C TYR A 75 -40.74 74.87 -33.76
N TRP A 76 -40.19 75.16 -32.60
CA TRP A 76 -39.45 74.24 -31.76
C TRP A 76 -39.56 74.73 -30.31
N ASN A 77 -40.16 73.93 -29.43
CA ASN A 77 -40.30 74.31 -28.02
C ASN A 77 -39.13 73.81 -27.15
N ASN A 78 -39.03 74.31 -25.92
CA ASN A 78 -37.99 73.93 -24.97
C ASN A 78 -37.87 72.42 -24.71
N ALA A 79 -38.98 71.68 -24.61
CA ALA A 79 -38.93 70.24 -24.40
C ALA A 79 -38.32 69.48 -25.60
N ALA A 80 -38.54 69.95 -26.83
CA ALA A 80 -37.86 69.40 -28.00
C ALA A 80 -36.35 69.64 -27.92
N SER A 81 -35.91 70.82 -27.46
CA SER A 81 -34.48 71.15 -27.26
C SER A 81 -33.82 70.18 -26.29
N VAL A 82 -34.42 69.97 -25.13
CA VAL A 82 -33.91 69.04 -24.10
C VAL A 82 -33.89 67.61 -24.63
N MET A 83 -34.94 67.20 -25.35
CA MET A 83 -35.05 65.83 -25.87
C MET A 83 -34.03 65.55 -26.97
N PHE A 84 -33.91 66.39 -28.00
CA PHE A 84 -33.06 66.09 -29.16
C PHE A 84 -31.65 66.68 -29.06
N GLY A 85 -31.39 67.57 -28.11
CA GLY A 85 -30.07 68.17 -27.86
C GLY A 85 -29.69 69.29 -28.84
N TYR A 86 -30.63 69.80 -29.62
CA TYR A 86 -30.43 70.95 -30.50
C TYR A 86 -30.97 72.23 -29.84
N THR A 87 -30.27 73.35 -30.04
CA THR A 87 -30.79 74.68 -29.72
C THR A 87 -31.74 75.16 -30.80
N ASP A 88 -32.60 76.14 -30.49
CA ASP A 88 -33.53 76.74 -31.45
C ASP A 88 -32.77 77.43 -32.60
N GLU A 89 -31.65 78.12 -32.33
CA GLU A 89 -30.84 78.74 -33.40
C GLU A 89 -30.23 77.71 -34.37
N GLU A 90 -29.90 76.51 -33.89
CA GLU A 90 -29.31 75.46 -34.71
C GLU A 90 -30.33 74.73 -35.57
N ILE A 91 -31.54 74.51 -35.04
CA ILE A 91 -32.53 73.61 -35.64
C ILE A 91 -33.61 74.34 -36.45
N LEU A 92 -33.90 75.60 -36.12
CA LEU A 92 -34.88 76.38 -36.87
C LEU A 92 -34.37 76.60 -38.30
N GLY A 93 -35.22 76.24 -39.25
CA GLY A 93 -34.90 76.26 -40.67
C GLY A 93 -34.13 75.05 -41.20
N GLN A 94 -33.76 74.08 -40.35
CA GLN A 94 -33.21 72.80 -40.79
C GLN A 94 -34.32 71.82 -41.18
N SER A 95 -33.95 70.71 -41.81
CA SER A 95 -34.90 69.65 -42.15
C SER A 95 -35.17 68.74 -40.95
N LEU A 96 -36.44 68.40 -40.71
CA LEU A 96 -36.89 67.44 -39.69
C LEU A 96 -36.19 66.07 -39.80
N ILE A 97 -35.69 65.76 -40.98
CA ILE A 97 -34.92 64.55 -41.29
C ILE A 97 -33.68 64.41 -40.39
N ALA A 98 -33.13 65.50 -39.86
CA ALA A 98 -32.01 65.47 -38.91
C ALA A 98 -32.34 64.77 -37.57
N LEU A 99 -33.63 64.67 -37.22
CA LEU A 99 -34.10 64.12 -35.94
C LEU A 99 -34.43 62.62 -36.02
N MET A 100 -34.09 61.96 -37.13
CA MET A 100 -34.35 60.54 -37.34
C MET A 100 -33.14 59.83 -37.96
N PRO A 101 -32.95 58.53 -37.66
CA PRO A 101 -31.88 57.72 -38.25
C PRO A 101 -31.89 57.72 -39.79
N GLU A 102 -30.71 57.64 -40.42
CA GLU A 102 -30.55 57.61 -41.89
C GLU A 102 -31.44 56.57 -42.57
N LYS A 103 -31.55 55.38 -41.98
CA LYS A 103 -32.39 54.26 -42.47
C LYS A 103 -33.87 54.61 -42.64
N PHE A 104 -34.38 55.64 -41.97
CA PHE A 104 -35.78 56.05 -42.04
C PHE A 104 -36.04 57.31 -42.88
N GLN A 105 -34.98 58.01 -43.32
CA GLN A 105 -35.10 59.30 -44.01
C GLN A 105 -35.77 59.19 -45.39
N GLU A 106 -35.43 58.16 -46.19
CA GLU A 106 -36.06 57.95 -47.50
C GLU A 106 -37.55 57.65 -47.39
N ARG A 107 -37.92 56.78 -46.43
CA ARG A 107 -39.32 56.44 -46.15
C ARG A 107 -40.11 57.69 -45.74
N TYR A 108 -39.52 58.55 -44.90
CA TYR A 108 -40.13 59.82 -44.52
C TYR A 108 -40.33 60.76 -45.73
N ARG A 109 -39.30 60.94 -46.58
CA ARG A 109 -39.41 61.78 -47.80
C ARG A 109 -40.51 61.31 -48.75
N ALA A 110 -40.61 60.00 -48.96
CA ALA A 110 -41.66 59.40 -49.79
C ALA A 110 -43.06 59.59 -49.17
N GLY A 111 -43.18 59.36 -47.87
CA GLY A 111 -44.41 59.55 -47.11
C GLY A 111 -44.91 60.99 -47.13
N LEU A 112 -44.02 61.98 -46.90
CA LEU A 112 -44.37 63.40 -46.90
C LEU A 112 -44.91 63.87 -48.27
N LYS A 113 -44.28 63.43 -49.37
CA LYS A 113 -44.76 63.72 -50.74
C LYS A 113 -46.16 63.16 -51.02
N GLN A 114 -46.43 61.93 -50.58
CA GLN A 114 -47.77 61.33 -50.72
C GLN A 114 -48.81 62.04 -49.84
N TRP A 115 -48.43 62.46 -48.64
CA TRP A 115 -49.31 63.15 -47.70
C TRP A 115 -49.74 64.54 -48.19
N VAL A 116 -48.79 65.31 -48.76
CA VAL A 116 -49.08 66.61 -49.39
C VAL A 116 -49.94 66.46 -50.65
N ALA A 117 -49.72 65.41 -51.47
CA ALA A 117 -50.45 65.22 -52.71
C ALA A 117 -51.94 64.87 -52.52
N LYS A 118 -52.31 64.20 -51.42
CA LYS A 118 -53.66 63.64 -51.24
C LYS A 118 -54.73 64.62 -50.73
N HIS A 119 -54.38 65.81 -50.22
CA HIS A 119 -55.32 66.78 -49.61
C HIS A 119 -56.32 66.16 -48.60
N GLU A 120 -56.03 64.98 -48.05
CA GLU A 120 -56.91 64.30 -47.11
C GLU A 120 -56.84 64.99 -45.74
N ARG A 121 -57.89 65.76 -45.40
CA ARG A 121 -58.13 66.18 -44.01
C ARG A 121 -58.42 64.96 -43.16
N ARG A 122 -57.39 64.34 -42.58
CA ARG A 122 -57.55 63.43 -41.45
C ARG A 122 -56.95 64.08 -40.21
N GLN A 123 -57.81 64.36 -39.21
CA GLN A 123 -57.37 64.41 -37.82
C GLN A 123 -56.76 63.03 -37.49
N ILE A 124 -55.44 62.89 -37.62
CA ILE A 124 -54.76 61.67 -37.20
C ILE A 124 -54.45 61.82 -35.71
N SER A 125 -55.39 61.37 -34.88
CA SER A 125 -55.21 61.17 -33.45
C SER A 125 -54.57 59.79 -33.16
N ARG A 126 -53.61 59.36 -33.99
CA ARG A 126 -52.85 58.13 -33.77
C ARG A 126 -51.42 58.49 -33.40
N THR A 127 -51.02 58.13 -32.19
CA THR A 127 -49.63 58.03 -31.76
C THR A 127 -48.96 56.87 -32.51
N VAL A 128 -47.71 57.06 -32.91
CA VAL A 128 -46.90 56.03 -33.56
C VAL A 128 -45.56 55.95 -32.83
N GLU A 129 -45.11 54.73 -32.48
CA GLU A 129 -43.75 54.53 -31.99
C GLU A 129 -42.75 54.60 -33.15
N ALA A 130 -41.71 55.41 -32.98
CA ALA A 130 -40.63 55.59 -33.93
C ALA A 130 -39.29 55.69 -33.19
N ILE A 131 -38.20 55.85 -33.95
CA ILE A 131 -36.86 56.07 -33.40
C ILE A 131 -36.46 57.51 -33.73
N GLY A 132 -36.20 58.30 -32.69
CA GLY A 132 -35.58 59.61 -32.78
C GLY A 132 -34.06 59.49 -32.76
N CYS A 133 -33.38 60.48 -33.34
CA CYS A 133 -31.93 60.61 -33.30
C CYS A 133 -31.58 61.94 -32.64
N ARG A 134 -30.76 61.90 -31.57
CA ARG A 134 -30.25 63.10 -30.91
C ARG A 134 -29.08 63.71 -31.71
N LYS A 135 -28.69 64.94 -31.36
CA LYS A 135 -27.54 65.64 -31.97
C LYS A 135 -26.22 64.87 -31.89
N ASP A 136 -26.01 64.08 -30.84
CA ASP A 136 -24.82 63.25 -30.65
C ASP A 136 -24.83 61.94 -31.47
N GLY A 137 -25.89 61.70 -32.24
CA GLY A 137 -26.09 60.49 -33.04
C GLY A 137 -26.76 59.33 -32.29
N SER A 138 -27.09 59.48 -31.00
CA SER A 138 -27.77 58.42 -30.25
C SER A 138 -29.23 58.22 -30.71
N GLU A 139 -29.58 56.95 -30.97
CA GLU A 139 -30.94 56.54 -31.30
C GLU A 139 -31.74 56.26 -30.02
N PHE A 140 -32.99 56.73 -29.94
CA PHE A 140 -33.86 56.49 -28.80
C PHE A 140 -35.33 56.30 -29.23
N PRO A 141 -36.11 55.49 -28.51
CA PRO A 141 -37.51 55.28 -28.86
C PRO A 141 -38.36 56.49 -28.50
N ILE A 142 -39.14 56.96 -29.48
CA ILE A 142 -40.10 58.06 -29.33
C ILE A 142 -41.51 57.59 -29.66
N GLU A 143 -42.50 58.22 -29.03
CA GLU A 143 -43.89 58.18 -29.43
C GLU A 143 -44.23 59.54 -30.07
N LEU A 144 -44.78 59.53 -31.29
CA LEU A 144 -45.02 60.73 -32.09
C LEU A 144 -46.49 60.81 -32.53
N SER A 145 -47.11 61.97 -32.34
CA SER A 145 -48.42 62.34 -32.92
C SER A 145 -48.24 63.49 -33.91
N ILE A 146 -48.82 63.40 -35.11
CA ILE A 146 -48.66 64.43 -36.16
C ILE A 146 -50.03 64.97 -36.57
N GLY A 147 -50.18 66.30 -36.51
CA GLY A 147 -51.32 67.04 -37.09
C GLY A 147 -50.89 67.94 -38.24
N SER A 148 -51.84 68.32 -39.10
CA SER A 148 -51.64 69.33 -40.15
C SER A 148 -52.61 70.49 -40.00
N TRP A 149 -52.20 71.67 -40.44
CA TRP A 149 -53.03 72.88 -40.45
C TRP A 149 -52.66 73.77 -41.64
N ASP A 150 -53.66 74.47 -42.19
CA ASP A 150 -53.51 75.28 -43.39
C ASP A 150 -53.64 76.77 -43.08
N THR A 151 -52.85 77.59 -43.77
CA THR A 151 -53.02 79.04 -43.82
C THR A 151 -53.07 79.53 -45.26
N ARG A 152 -53.31 80.83 -45.48
CA ARG A 152 -53.16 81.44 -46.82
C ARG A 152 -51.77 81.27 -47.43
N ALA A 153 -50.74 81.00 -46.61
CA ALA A 153 -49.36 80.81 -47.05
C ALA A 153 -49.00 79.34 -47.38
N GLY A 154 -49.86 78.37 -47.05
CA GLY A 154 -49.63 76.95 -47.30
C GLY A 154 -50.00 76.03 -46.13
N THR A 155 -49.73 74.74 -46.30
CA THR A 155 -49.92 73.67 -45.30
C THR A 155 -48.70 73.51 -44.41
N PHE A 156 -48.93 73.35 -43.11
CA PHE A 156 -47.94 73.13 -42.07
C PHE A 156 -48.26 71.86 -41.29
N PHE A 157 -47.23 71.26 -40.68
CA PHE A 157 -47.35 70.07 -39.85
C PHE A 157 -46.85 70.36 -38.45
N THR A 158 -47.53 69.86 -37.42
CA THR A 158 -47.08 69.94 -36.03
C THR A 158 -47.04 68.53 -35.45
N GLY A 159 -45.85 68.12 -35.02
CA GLY A 159 -45.58 66.88 -34.31
C GLY A 159 -45.45 67.12 -32.81
N ILE A 160 -46.06 66.24 -32.01
CA ILE A 160 -45.85 66.13 -30.57
C ILE A 160 -45.07 64.84 -30.31
N VAL A 161 -43.89 64.96 -29.72
CA VAL A 161 -42.93 63.87 -29.50
C VAL A 161 -42.74 63.62 -28.02
N ARG A 162 -42.77 62.34 -27.62
CA ARG A 162 -42.50 61.88 -26.26
C ARG A 162 -41.39 60.82 -26.24
N ASP A 163 -40.42 60.96 -25.35
CA ASP A 163 -39.41 59.93 -25.08
C ASP A 163 -40.02 58.80 -24.22
N ILE A 164 -39.93 57.55 -24.68
CA ILE A 164 -40.48 56.36 -23.99
C ILE A 164 -39.40 55.39 -23.47
N THR A 165 -38.14 55.82 -23.39
CA THR A 165 -37.00 54.99 -22.97
C THR A 165 -37.19 54.37 -21.59
N ALA A 166 -37.52 55.19 -20.58
CA ALA A 166 -37.72 54.72 -19.20
C ALA A 166 -38.85 53.67 -19.09
N ARG A 167 -39.92 53.84 -19.88
CA ARG A 167 -41.05 52.89 -19.91
C ARG A 167 -40.60 51.53 -20.44
N LYS A 168 -39.81 51.48 -21.52
CA LYS A 168 -39.32 50.23 -22.11
C LYS A 168 -38.33 49.51 -21.19
N GLN A 169 -37.41 50.24 -20.56
CA GLN A 169 -36.45 49.66 -19.60
C GLN A 169 -37.13 49.05 -18.37
N ALA A 170 -38.18 49.69 -17.84
CA ALA A 170 -38.94 49.14 -16.71
C ALA A 170 -39.67 47.83 -17.07
N ALA A 171 -40.28 47.77 -18.26
CA ALA A 171 -40.97 46.57 -18.74
C ALA A 171 -40.00 45.39 -18.96
N GLU A 172 -38.84 45.65 -19.55
CA GLU A 172 -37.80 44.65 -19.77
C GLU A 172 -37.22 44.11 -18.46
N ARG A 173 -37.00 44.98 -17.46
CA ARG A 173 -36.53 44.57 -16.13
C ARG A 173 -37.50 43.63 -15.42
N LEU A 174 -38.80 43.92 -15.47
CA LEU A 174 -39.84 43.05 -14.87
C LEU A 174 -39.91 41.70 -15.60
N HIS A 175 -39.81 41.71 -16.92
CA HIS A 175 -39.79 40.48 -17.72
C HIS A 175 -38.60 39.59 -17.33
N LEU A 176 -37.39 40.16 -17.27
CA LEU A 176 -36.18 39.44 -16.89
C LEU A 176 -36.27 38.83 -15.48
N GLN A 177 -36.83 39.57 -14.51
CA GLN A 177 -37.03 39.07 -13.14
C GLN A 177 -38.02 37.89 -13.11
N SER A 178 -39.11 37.96 -13.86
CA SER A 178 -40.09 36.86 -13.97
C SER A 178 -39.46 35.62 -14.60
N THR A 179 -38.76 35.78 -15.71
CA THR A 179 -38.09 34.67 -16.41
C THR A 179 -37.01 34.02 -15.53
N ALA A 180 -36.27 34.79 -14.74
CA ALA A 180 -35.27 34.25 -13.81
C ALA A 180 -35.88 33.35 -12.72
N LEU A 181 -37.06 33.71 -12.18
CA LEU A 181 -37.77 32.90 -11.18
C LEU A 181 -38.36 31.62 -11.79
N GLU A 182 -38.88 31.70 -13.02
CA GLU A 182 -39.41 30.55 -13.75
C GLU A 182 -38.32 29.56 -14.19
N ALA A 183 -37.13 30.05 -14.53
CA ALA A 183 -35.99 29.23 -14.97
C ALA A 183 -35.13 28.66 -13.81
N ALA A 184 -35.44 29.00 -12.55
CA ALA A 184 -34.70 28.52 -11.40
C ALA A 184 -34.78 26.98 -11.26
N ALA A 185 -33.64 26.33 -11.06
CA ALA A 185 -33.53 24.88 -10.92
C ALA A 185 -34.00 24.34 -9.54
N ASN A 186 -34.44 25.23 -8.64
CA ASN A 186 -35.01 24.87 -7.35
C ASN A 186 -36.52 25.11 -7.37
N GLY A 187 -37.28 24.33 -6.60
CA GLY A 187 -38.71 24.55 -6.43
C GLY A 187 -38.97 25.80 -5.60
N ILE A 188 -39.54 26.83 -6.20
CA ILE A 188 -39.87 28.09 -5.54
C ILE A 188 -41.37 28.21 -5.38
N LEU A 189 -41.83 28.57 -4.18
CA LEU A 189 -43.21 28.98 -3.94
C LEU A 189 -43.27 30.27 -3.11
N ILE A 190 -44.32 31.05 -3.32
CA ILE A 190 -44.63 32.26 -2.56
C ILE A 190 -45.96 32.05 -1.87
N THR A 191 -46.03 32.28 -0.56
CA THR A 191 -47.27 32.24 0.21
C THR A 191 -47.63 33.59 0.79
N ASP A 192 -48.89 33.75 1.19
CA ASP A 192 -49.27 34.78 2.15
C ASP A 192 -48.72 34.49 3.56
N ARG A 193 -49.08 35.35 4.52
CA ARG A 193 -48.68 35.23 5.94
C ARG A 193 -49.26 33.99 6.65
N ASP A 194 -50.36 33.42 6.18
CA ASP A 194 -51.00 32.23 6.75
C ASP A 194 -50.49 30.92 6.10
N GLY A 195 -49.56 31.05 5.14
CA GLY A 195 -48.95 29.92 4.44
C GLY A 195 -49.78 29.39 3.29
N ILE A 196 -50.70 30.18 2.73
CA ILE A 196 -51.47 29.83 1.53
C ILE A 196 -50.64 30.16 0.30
N ILE A 197 -50.46 29.19 -0.60
CA ILE A 197 -49.65 29.33 -1.82
C ILE A 197 -50.35 30.28 -2.79
N LEU A 198 -49.67 31.38 -3.11
CA LEU A 198 -50.11 32.39 -4.09
C LEU A 198 -49.46 32.21 -5.45
N TRP A 199 -48.26 31.61 -5.49
CA TRP A 199 -47.50 31.37 -6.71
C TRP A 199 -46.48 30.26 -6.51
N CYS A 200 -46.16 29.51 -7.56
CA CYS A 200 -45.06 28.56 -7.60
C CYS A 200 -44.42 28.49 -8.99
N ASN A 201 -43.13 28.18 -9.06
CA ASN A 201 -42.42 28.03 -10.34
C ASN A 201 -42.62 26.62 -10.96
N PRO A 202 -42.27 26.43 -12.24
CA PRO A 202 -42.36 25.12 -12.90
C PRO A 202 -41.58 24.01 -12.19
N GLU A 203 -40.43 24.33 -11.60
CA GLU A 203 -39.60 23.36 -10.90
C GLU A 203 -40.29 22.81 -9.64
N PHE A 204 -41.04 23.62 -8.90
CA PHE A 204 -41.86 23.12 -7.78
C PHE A 204 -42.88 22.07 -8.24
N THR A 205 -43.45 22.25 -9.43
CA THR A 205 -44.39 21.29 -10.03
C THR A 205 -43.66 19.98 -10.38
N ARG A 206 -42.47 20.07 -10.98
CA ARG A 206 -41.63 18.90 -11.31
C ARG A 206 -41.19 18.14 -10.06
N LEU A 207 -40.74 18.86 -9.04
CA LEU A 207 -40.31 18.32 -7.75
C LEU A 207 -41.46 17.60 -7.03
N THR A 208 -42.63 18.21 -6.94
CA THR A 208 -43.71 17.67 -6.07
C THR A 208 -44.69 16.75 -6.81
N GLY A 209 -44.75 16.85 -8.13
CA GLY A 209 -45.74 16.18 -8.99
C GLY A 209 -47.14 16.83 -8.97
N TYR A 210 -47.35 17.91 -8.22
CA TYR A 210 -48.60 18.67 -8.22
C TYR A 210 -48.54 19.83 -9.22
N SER A 211 -49.60 20.04 -9.99
CA SER A 211 -49.66 21.20 -10.90
C SER A 211 -49.87 22.51 -10.14
N ALA A 212 -49.51 23.63 -10.77
CA ALA A 212 -49.75 24.97 -10.20
C ALA A 212 -51.23 25.18 -9.82
N GLU A 213 -52.17 24.79 -10.70
CA GLU A 213 -53.62 24.91 -10.44
C GLU A 213 -54.09 24.09 -9.22
N GLU A 214 -53.43 22.96 -8.93
CA GLU A 214 -53.79 22.10 -7.79
C GLU A 214 -53.31 22.66 -6.45
N VAL A 215 -52.23 23.46 -6.45
CA VAL A 215 -51.59 23.95 -5.23
C VAL A 215 -51.93 25.40 -4.89
N LEU A 216 -52.30 26.22 -5.87
CA LEU A 216 -52.72 27.60 -5.64
C LEU A 216 -53.93 27.64 -4.69
N GLY A 217 -53.86 28.52 -3.69
CA GLY A 217 -54.90 28.63 -2.65
C GLY A 217 -54.86 27.52 -1.58
N ARG A 218 -53.88 26.61 -1.63
CA ARG A 218 -53.69 25.56 -0.62
C ARG A 218 -52.48 25.83 0.26
N ASN A 219 -52.44 25.16 1.41
CA ASN A 219 -51.28 25.18 2.29
C ASN A 219 -50.27 24.08 1.89
N PRO A 220 -48.93 24.33 1.91
CA PRO A 220 -47.90 23.34 1.61
C PRO A 220 -47.93 22.07 2.48
N HIS A 221 -48.76 22.03 3.53
CA HIS A 221 -49.05 20.84 4.33
C HIS A 221 -49.45 19.61 3.50
N ILE A 222 -49.95 19.77 2.27
CA ILE A 222 -50.22 18.66 1.35
C ILE A 222 -48.99 17.77 1.10
N LEU A 223 -47.77 18.31 1.23
CA LEU A 223 -46.51 17.59 1.04
C LEU A 223 -46.06 16.80 2.28
N LYS A 224 -46.68 17.01 3.45
CA LYS A 224 -46.21 16.43 4.73
C LYS A 224 -46.19 14.91 4.69
N SER A 225 -45.01 14.30 4.86
CA SER A 225 -44.86 12.84 4.92
C SER A 225 -45.34 12.23 6.24
N GLY A 226 -45.33 13.01 7.32
CA GLY A 226 -45.53 12.52 8.69
C GLY A 226 -44.26 11.96 9.36
N LYS A 227 -43.10 12.06 8.70
CA LYS A 227 -41.82 11.57 9.24
C LYS A 227 -41.10 12.57 10.15
N GLN A 228 -41.50 13.84 10.13
CA GLN A 228 -40.88 14.91 10.93
C GLN A 228 -41.61 15.07 12.27
N PRO A 229 -40.88 15.37 13.35
CA PRO A 229 -41.50 15.71 14.62
C PRO A 229 -42.24 17.06 14.54
N THR A 230 -43.37 17.18 15.24
CA THR A 230 -44.17 18.42 15.28
C THR A 230 -43.36 19.64 15.74
N ALA A 231 -42.36 19.43 16.61
CA ALA A 231 -41.49 20.50 17.12
C ALA A 231 -40.69 21.21 16.00
N LEU A 232 -40.33 20.49 14.93
CA LEU A 232 -39.62 21.08 13.78
C LEU A 232 -40.49 22.09 13.04
N TYR A 233 -41.77 21.77 12.82
CA TYR A 233 -42.72 22.71 12.21
C TYR A 233 -43.03 23.90 13.11
N GLN A 234 -43.07 23.72 14.44
CA GLN A 234 -43.23 24.82 15.38
C GLN A 234 -42.02 25.78 15.33
N ASN A 235 -40.80 25.23 15.30
CA ASN A 235 -39.58 26.02 15.14
C ASN A 235 -39.56 26.79 13.82
N LEU A 236 -39.95 26.15 12.72
CA LEU A 236 -40.11 26.79 11.41
C LEU A 236 -41.01 28.01 11.50
N TRP A 237 -42.25 27.84 11.98
CA TRP A 237 -43.22 28.93 12.06
C TRP A 237 -42.77 30.06 12.99
N ASN A 238 -42.22 29.73 14.16
CA ASN A 238 -41.68 30.73 15.09
C ASN A 238 -40.55 31.55 14.46
N THR A 239 -39.67 30.90 13.70
CA THR A 239 -38.52 31.56 13.05
C THR A 239 -38.99 32.53 11.98
N ILE A 240 -39.85 32.07 11.06
CA ILE A 240 -40.28 32.92 9.93
C ILE A 240 -41.21 34.04 10.38
N LEU A 241 -42.07 33.81 11.39
CA LEU A 241 -42.94 34.85 11.95
C LEU A 241 -42.19 35.87 12.82
N ALA A 242 -41.05 35.49 13.41
CA ALA A 242 -40.11 36.44 14.01
C ALA A 242 -39.35 37.28 12.95
N GLY A 243 -39.58 36.99 11.67
CA GLY A 243 -38.98 37.72 10.55
C GLY A 243 -37.54 37.32 10.26
N GLN A 244 -37.14 36.12 10.67
CA GLN A 244 -35.85 35.49 10.40
C GLN A 244 -35.99 34.46 9.26
N VAL A 245 -34.89 34.18 8.56
CA VAL A 245 -34.86 33.13 7.53
C VAL A 245 -34.73 31.77 8.19
N TRP A 246 -35.64 30.85 7.87
CA TRP A 246 -35.56 29.47 8.34
C TRP A 246 -34.87 28.59 7.30
N HIS A 247 -33.99 27.70 7.76
CA HIS A 247 -33.33 26.70 6.93
C HIS A 247 -33.49 25.35 7.61
N GLY A 248 -33.81 24.31 6.84
CA GLY A 248 -33.89 22.96 7.38
C GLY A 248 -34.15 21.89 6.34
N GLU A 249 -33.94 20.65 6.75
CA GLU A 249 -34.20 19.47 5.94
C GLU A 249 -35.46 18.75 6.43
N LEU A 250 -36.22 18.20 5.49
CA LEU A 250 -37.41 17.42 5.80
C LEU A 250 -37.69 16.39 4.71
N ILE A 251 -38.37 15.32 5.09
CA ILE A 251 -38.84 14.27 4.18
C ILE A 251 -40.27 14.62 3.83
N ASN A 252 -40.55 14.92 2.57
CA ASN A 252 -41.89 15.15 2.06
C ASN A 252 -42.36 13.99 1.21
N ARG A 253 -43.64 14.04 0.85
CA ARG A 253 -44.30 13.06 -0.02
C ARG A 253 -44.74 13.74 -1.31
N ARG A 254 -44.38 13.17 -2.45
CA ARG A 254 -44.84 13.61 -3.78
C ARG A 254 -46.29 13.17 -3.99
N LYS A 255 -46.92 13.66 -5.06
CA LYS A 255 -48.31 13.31 -5.43
C LYS A 255 -48.53 11.80 -5.61
N ASP A 256 -47.54 11.07 -6.15
CA ASP A 256 -47.59 9.62 -6.37
C ASP A 256 -47.41 8.79 -5.08
N GLY A 257 -47.17 9.44 -3.94
CA GLY A 257 -46.93 8.80 -2.65
C GLY A 257 -45.47 8.52 -2.33
N SER A 258 -44.54 8.71 -3.28
CA SER A 258 -43.11 8.54 -3.05
C SER A 258 -42.58 9.57 -2.04
N LEU A 259 -41.66 9.13 -1.18
CA LEU A 259 -40.99 10.00 -0.23
C LEU A 259 -39.71 10.57 -0.85
N TYR A 260 -39.40 11.83 -0.53
CA TYR A 260 -38.16 12.50 -0.94
C TYR A 260 -37.65 13.39 0.18
N ALA A 261 -36.32 13.48 0.29
CA ALA A 261 -35.67 14.42 1.19
C ALA A 261 -35.54 15.77 0.47
N GLU A 262 -36.03 16.83 1.09
CA GLU A 262 -35.84 18.21 0.62
C GLU A 262 -35.01 19.00 1.63
N GLU A 263 -34.11 19.82 1.10
CA GLU A 263 -33.49 20.93 1.80
C GLU A 263 -34.29 22.19 1.45
N MET A 264 -34.73 22.93 2.47
CA MET A 264 -35.67 24.03 2.30
C MET A 264 -35.20 25.29 3.02
N THR A 265 -35.32 26.42 2.34
CA THR A 265 -35.10 27.77 2.90
C THR A 265 -36.38 28.58 2.79
N ILE A 266 -36.80 29.25 3.86
CA ILE A 266 -38.00 30.09 3.90
C ILE A 266 -37.63 31.48 4.38
N ALA A 267 -37.84 32.49 3.54
CA ALA A 267 -37.54 33.88 3.81
C ALA A 267 -38.83 34.73 3.93
N PRO A 268 -38.99 35.53 5.00
CA PRO A 268 -40.09 36.48 5.14
C PRO A 268 -39.87 37.73 4.28
N VAL A 269 -40.93 38.18 3.60
CA VAL A 269 -40.96 39.42 2.80
C VAL A 269 -41.71 40.50 3.56
N ARG A 270 -41.05 41.64 3.79
CA ARG A 270 -41.59 42.77 4.57
C ARG A 270 -42.15 43.86 3.67
N GLN A 271 -43.21 44.52 4.11
CA GLN A 271 -43.69 45.78 3.51
C GLN A 271 -42.90 46.99 4.04
N GLU A 272 -43.16 48.18 3.48
CA GLU A 272 -42.52 49.46 3.87
C GLU A 272 -42.66 49.79 5.38
N GLN A 273 -43.64 49.22 6.07
CA GLN A 273 -43.90 49.41 7.51
C GLN A 273 -43.27 48.33 8.41
N GLY A 274 -42.48 47.41 7.85
CA GLY A 274 -41.76 46.36 8.60
C GLY A 274 -42.56 45.08 8.90
N GLU A 275 -43.87 45.07 8.64
CA GLU A 275 -44.74 43.89 8.77
C GLU A 275 -44.45 42.84 7.69
N ILE A 276 -44.49 41.57 8.08
CA ILE A 276 -44.32 40.42 7.18
C ILE A 276 -45.61 40.23 6.38
N SER A 277 -45.49 40.21 5.05
CA SER A 277 -46.62 40.07 4.13
C SER A 277 -46.67 38.71 3.43
N HIS A 278 -45.50 38.17 3.07
CA HIS A 278 -45.38 36.94 2.30
C HIS A 278 -44.20 36.11 2.80
N PHE A 279 -44.18 34.83 2.45
CA PHE A 279 -43.00 33.98 2.60
C PHE A 279 -42.58 33.44 1.24
N ILE A 280 -41.27 33.49 0.96
CA ILE A 280 -40.66 32.85 -0.21
C ILE A 280 -39.95 31.59 0.27
N ALA A 281 -40.35 30.45 -0.28
CA ALA A 281 -39.79 29.15 0.03
C ALA A 281 -39.02 28.60 -1.18
N ILE A 282 -37.77 28.22 -0.97
CA ILE A 282 -36.90 27.58 -1.95
C ILE A 282 -36.66 26.14 -1.49
N LYS A 283 -36.87 25.17 -2.38
CA LYS A 283 -36.81 23.74 -2.11
C LYS A 283 -35.85 23.07 -3.08
N GLN A 284 -34.95 22.24 -2.55
CA GLN A 284 -34.02 21.44 -3.33
C GLN A 284 -34.21 19.96 -2.96
N ASP A 285 -34.36 19.10 -3.97
CA ASP A 285 -34.32 17.65 -3.74
C ASP A 285 -32.89 17.22 -3.43
N VAL A 286 -32.71 16.60 -2.27
CA VAL A 286 -31.41 16.10 -1.81
C VAL A 286 -31.44 14.58 -1.59
N SER A 287 -32.47 13.89 -2.10
CA SER A 287 -32.67 12.45 -1.88
C SER A 287 -31.48 11.61 -2.37
N GLU A 288 -30.99 11.88 -3.58
CA GLU A 288 -29.83 11.17 -4.16
C GLU A 288 -28.54 11.46 -3.38
N ARG A 289 -28.30 12.73 -3.05
CA ARG A 289 -27.16 13.15 -2.21
C ARG A 289 -27.16 12.42 -0.86
N LYS A 290 -28.31 12.40 -0.17
CA LYS A 290 -28.47 11.73 1.13
C LYS A 290 -28.28 10.22 1.04
N GLN A 291 -28.78 9.59 -0.03
CA GLN A 291 -28.59 8.17 -0.24
C GLN A 291 -27.10 7.82 -0.41
N HIS A 292 -26.35 8.61 -1.19
CA HIS A 292 -24.90 8.44 -1.34
C HIS A 292 -24.11 8.69 -0.05
N GLU A 293 -24.53 9.66 0.77
CA GLU A 293 -23.95 9.90 2.10
C GLU A 293 -24.13 8.69 3.01
N ILE A 294 -25.33 8.10 3.05
CA ILE A 294 -25.62 6.88 3.84
C ILE A 294 -24.79 5.69 3.35
N GLU A 295 -24.73 5.47 2.03
CA GLU A 295 -23.93 4.39 1.43
C GLU A 295 -22.43 4.55 1.74
N SER A 296 -21.90 5.78 1.63
CA SER A 296 -20.50 6.07 1.95
C SER A 296 -20.19 5.85 3.43
N GLN A 297 -21.09 6.26 4.33
CA GLN A 297 -20.93 6.07 5.76
C GLN A 297 -20.97 4.58 6.15
N ALA A 298 -21.83 3.80 5.50
CA ALA A 298 -21.90 2.35 5.67
C ALA A 298 -20.60 1.66 5.25
N ILE A 299 -20.08 2.02 4.06
CA ILE A 299 -18.81 1.52 3.55
C ILE A 299 -17.65 1.87 4.51
N MET A 300 -17.58 3.11 4.99
CA MET A 300 -16.55 3.53 5.95
C MET A 300 -16.61 2.73 7.26
N THR A 301 -17.82 2.47 7.77
CA THR A 301 -18.03 1.72 9.00
C THR A 301 -17.50 0.29 8.87
N ILE A 302 -17.88 -0.41 7.79
CA ILE A 302 -17.40 -1.78 7.53
C ILE A 302 -15.89 -1.79 7.29
N SER A 303 -15.38 -0.87 6.48
CA SER A 303 -13.95 -0.77 6.19
C SER A 303 -13.13 -0.56 7.48
N ASN A 304 -13.62 0.22 8.44
CA ASN A 304 -13.00 0.38 9.76
C ASN A 304 -13.06 -0.91 10.59
N ALA A 305 -14.21 -1.56 10.65
CA ALA A 305 -14.39 -2.80 11.42
C ALA A 305 -13.47 -3.93 10.91
N LEU A 306 -13.32 -4.04 9.58
CA LEU A 306 -12.41 -5.01 8.95
C LEU A 306 -10.93 -4.66 9.15
N ARG A 307 -10.59 -3.38 9.39
CA ARG A 307 -9.21 -2.99 9.71
C ARG A 307 -8.82 -3.35 11.15
N THR A 308 -9.76 -3.35 12.07
CA THR A 308 -9.50 -3.65 13.49
C THR A 308 -9.42 -5.13 13.80
N ALA A 309 -9.89 -6.00 12.89
CA ALA A 309 -9.79 -7.46 13.02
C ALA A 309 -8.53 -7.97 12.29
N PRO A 310 -7.42 -8.26 12.99
CA PRO A 310 -6.14 -8.63 12.37
C PRO A 310 -6.17 -10.00 11.69
N THR A 311 -6.94 -10.95 12.23
CA THR A 311 -7.00 -12.32 11.72
C THR A 311 -8.29 -12.56 10.95
N ARG A 312 -8.24 -13.52 10.03
CA ARG A 312 -9.42 -13.93 9.27
C ARG A 312 -10.51 -14.45 10.19
N ALA A 313 -10.16 -15.23 11.21
CA ALA A 313 -11.08 -15.79 12.19
C ALA A 313 -11.85 -14.72 12.98
N GLU A 314 -11.23 -13.58 13.26
CA GLU A 314 -11.89 -12.43 13.91
C GLU A 314 -12.68 -11.59 12.91
N MET A 315 -12.17 -11.45 11.68
CA MET A 315 -12.75 -10.60 10.64
C MET A 315 -14.08 -11.13 10.12
N LEU A 316 -14.22 -12.43 9.88
CA LEU A 316 -15.45 -12.98 9.28
C LEU A 316 -16.69 -12.78 10.16
N PRO A 317 -16.67 -13.05 11.48
CA PRO A 317 -17.76 -12.71 12.38
C PRO A 317 -18.16 -11.23 12.33
N VAL A 318 -17.16 -10.33 12.42
CA VAL A 318 -17.38 -8.89 12.44
C VAL A 318 -18.03 -8.42 11.13
N LEU A 319 -17.54 -8.92 9.98
CA LEU A 319 -18.14 -8.64 8.67
C LEU A 319 -19.62 -9.02 8.65
N LEU A 320 -19.94 -10.26 9.01
CA LEU A 320 -21.30 -10.78 8.88
C LEU A 320 -22.28 -10.15 9.88
N ASP A 321 -21.82 -9.85 11.11
CA ASP A 321 -22.64 -9.13 12.09
C ASP A 321 -22.92 -7.69 11.59
N GLN A 322 -21.92 -6.99 11.04
CA GLN A 322 -22.13 -5.67 10.40
C GLN A 322 -23.07 -5.76 9.19
N MET A 323 -23.06 -6.86 8.45
CA MET A 323 -24.00 -7.08 7.35
C MET A 323 -25.44 -7.25 7.82
N ASN A 324 -25.65 -7.98 8.91
CA ASN A 324 -26.98 -8.10 9.50
C ASN A 324 -27.50 -6.73 9.98
N ASP A 325 -26.65 -5.93 10.64
CA ASP A 325 -27.02 -4.62 11.14
C ASP A 325 -27.32 -3.63 10.00
N LEU A 326 -26.42 -3.54 9.02
CA LEU A 326 -26.53 -2.57 7.92
C LEU A 326 -27.74 -2.81 7.03
N PHE A 327 -28.02 -4.09 6.71
CA PHE A 327 -29.11 -4.45 5.82
C PHE A 327 -30.39 -4.86 6.55
N HIS A 328 -30.40 -4.78 7.88
CA HIS A 328 -31.47 -5.35 8.72
C HIS A 328 -31.81 -6.78 8.28
N ALA A 329 -30.76 -7.58 8.07
CA ALA A 329 -30.89 -8.92 7.52
C ALA A 329 -31.24 -9.94 8.62
N ASP A 330 -32.05 -10.93 8.27
CA ASP A 330 -32.34 -12.08 9.12
C ASP A 330 -31.15 -13.06 9.17
N GLY A 331 -30.27 -13.00 8.16
CA GLY A 331 -28.99 -13.67 8.15
C GLY A 331 -28.05 -13.18 7.06
N ALA A 332 -26.76 -13.36 7.31
CA ALA A 332 -25.67 -13.07 6.38
C ALA A 332 -24.72 -14.26 6.34
N MET A 333 -24.23 -14.61 5.16
CA MET A 333 -23.35 -15.76 4.96
C MET A 333 -22.19 -15.46 4.02
N LEU A 334 -21.06 -16.08 4.33
CA LEU A 334 -19.87 -16.08 3.52
C LEU A 334 -19.63 -17.48 2.96
N ALA A 335 -19.55 -17.57 1.64
CA ALA A 335 -19.14 -18.77 0.93
C ALA A 335 -17.75 -18.57 0.33
N MET A 336 -16.87 -19.54 0.48
CA MET A 336 -15.50 -19.50 -0.07
C MET A 336 -15.31 -20.63 -1.07
N GLN A 337 -14.65 -20.32 -2.19
CA GLN A 337 -14.30 -21.32 -3.19
C GLN A 337 -12.91 -21.88 -2.94
N ASN A 338 -12.77 -23.19 -3.03
CA ASN A 338 -11.46 -23.82 -3.16
C ASN A 338 -10.97 -23.64 -4.60
N LEU A 339 -9.89 -22.89 -4.79
CA LEU A 339 -9.36 -22.56 -6.12
C LEU A 339 -8.84 -23.79 -6.90
N VAL A 340 -8.53 -24.90 -6.23
CA VAL A 340 -8.05 -26.13 -6.87
C VAL A 340 -9.20 -27.03 -7.30
N SER A 341 -10.16 -27.29 -6.41
CA SER A 341 -11.27 -28.21 -6.70
C SER A 341 -12.50 -27.52 -7.29
N GLY A 342 -12.58 -26.19 -7.22
CA GLY A 342 -13.75 -25.39 -7.59
C GLY A 342 -14.93 -25.53 -6.63
N ALA A 343 -14.84 -26.39 -5.61
CA ALA A 343 -15.91 -26.63 -4.65
C ALA A 343 -16.12 -25.40 -3.75
N THR A 344 -17.38 -25.13 -3.40
CA THR A 344 -17.75 -23.99 -2.56
C THR A 344 -18.14 -24.47 -1.16
N LEU A 345 -17.60 -23.84 -0.12
CA LEU A 345 -17.96 -24.08 1.27
C LEU A 345 -18.63 -22.82 1.83
N ILE A 346 -19.82 -22.96 2.40
CA ILE A 346 -20.38 -21.90 3.24
C ILE A 346 -19.63 -21.95 4.56
N GLU A 347 -18.64 -21.07 4.70
CA GLU A 347 -17.69 -21.13 5.79
C GLU A 347 -18.28 -20.60 7.10
N LEU A 348 -19.06 -19.52 7.00
CA LEU A 348 -19.69 -18.91 8.16
C LEU A 348 -21.02 -18.27 7.77
N GLY A 349 -22.03 -18.52 8.58
CA GLY A 349 -23.29 -17.79 8.56
C GLY A 349 -23.62 -17.21 9.93
N ARG A 350 -24.21 -16.02 9.95
CA ARG A 350 -24.67 -15.29 11.15
C ARG A 350 -26.13 -14.90 11.03
N GLY A 351 -26.77 -14.62 12.16
CA GLY A 351 -28.19 -14.29 12.23
C GLY A 351 -29.10 -15.51 12.42
N SER A 352 -30.40 -15.27 12.52
CA SER A 352 -31.42 -16.29 12.80
C SER A 352 -31.54 -17.32 11.68
N VAL A 353 -31.25 -16.92 10.44
CA VAL A 353 -31.29 -17.80 9.26
C VAL A 353 -29.89 -18.21 8.81
N GLY A 354 -28.92 -17.30 8.81
CA GLY A 354 -27.59 -17.56 8.22
C GLY A 354 -26.84 -18.72 8.88
N SER A 355 -26.99 -18.86 10.20
CA SER A 355 -26.33 -19.90 11.00
C SER A 355 -26.65 -21.33 10.51
N ASN A 356 -27.85 -21.53 9.95
CA ASN A 356 -28.31 -22.83 9.44
C ASN A 356 -27.54 -23.34 8.22
N PHE A 357 -26.79 -22.47 7.54
CA PHE A 357 -26.07 -22.79 6.31
C PHE A 357 -24.58 -23.08 6.53
N THR A 358 -24.05 -22.80 7.73
CA THR A 358 -22.62 -22.96 8.04
C THR A 358 -22.19 -24.42 7.85
N GLY A 359 -21.08 -24.64 7.15
CA GLY A 359 -20.50 -25.96 6.90
C GLY A 359 -21.03 -26.69 5.66
N ILE A 360 -22.04 -26.13 4.96
CA ILE A 360 -22.56 -26.75 3.73
C ILE A 360 -21.51 -26.68 2.61
N ARG A 361 -21.20 -27.84 2.03
CA ARG A 361 -20.33 -27.97 0.85
C ARG A 361 -21.16 -28.17 -0.41
N LEU A 362 -20.81 -27.43 -1.45
CA LEU A 362 -21.47 -27.43 -2.75
C LEU A 362 -20.46 -27.81 -3.83
N ALA A 363 -20.88 -28.61 -4.79
CA ALA A 363 -20.09 -28.90 -5.98
C ALA A 363 -19.86 -27.61 -6.81
N PRO A 364 -18.82 -27.56 -7.66
CA PRO A 364 -18.56 -26.39 -8.51
C PRO A 364 -19.80 -25.98 -9.31
N GLY A 365 -20.15 -24.68 -9.26
CA GLY A 365 -21.32 -24.12 -9.96
C GLY A 365 -22.69 -24.46 -9.35
N GLN A 366 -22.76 -25.22 -8.26
CA GLN A 366 -24.01 -25.59 -7.62
C GLN A 366 -24.46 -24.54 -6.59
N GLY A 367 -25.78 -24.32 -6.51
CA GLY A 367 -26.39 -23.39 -5.55
C GLY A 367 -26.15 -21.93 -5.89
N LEU A 368 -26.73 -21.02 -5.09
CA LEU A 368 -26.65 -19.59 -5.35
C LEU A 368 -25.20 -19.09 -5.36
N SER A 369 -24.40 -19.45 -4.35
CA SER A 369 -23.00 -19.03 -4.27
C SER A 369 -22.18 -19.53 -5.46
N GLY A 370 -22.32 -20.79 -5.85
CA GLY A 370 -21.59 -21.36 -6.99
C GLY A 370 -21.95 -20.70 -8.33
N GLN A 371 -23.22 -20.30 -8.52
CA GLN A 371 -23.64 -19.60 -9.74
C GLN A 371 -23.18 -18.15 -9.79
N VAL A 372 -23.19 -17.44 -8.66
CA VAL A 372 -22.69 -16.06 -8.57
C VAL A 372 -21.19 -16.01 -8.77
N ILE A 373 -20.45 -16.97 -8.22
CA ILE A 373 -19.01 -17.15 -8.45
C ILE A 373 -18.74 -17.46 -9.93
N ALA A 374 -19.56 -18.28 -10.58
CA ALA A 374 -19.36 -18.64 -11.98
C ALA A 374 -19.75 -17.52 -12.96
N SER A 375 -20.65 -16.61 -12.57
CA SER A 375 -21.13 -15.53 -13.43
C SER A 375 -20.40 -14.20 -13.22
N ASP A 376 -19.69 -14.03 -12.10
CA ASP A 376 -19.15 -12.76 -11.62
C ASP A 376 -20.18 -11.62 -11.56
N GLN A 377 -21.47 -11.96 -11.45
CA GLN A 377 -22.56 -10.99 -11.40
C GLN A 377 -23.34 -11.08 -10.09
N PRO A 378 -23.63 -9.94 -9.43
CA PRO A 378 -24.47 -9.94 -8.26
C PRO A 378 -25.89 -10.38 -8.61
N TYR A 379 -26.52 -11.07 -7.67
CA TYR A 379 -27.84 -11.64 -7.82
C TYR A 379 -28.76 -11.15 -6.69
N HIS A 380 -30.01 -10.84 -7.01
CA HIS A 380 -31.05 -10.62 -6.00
C HIS A 380 -32.39 -11.19 -6.45
N ASN A 381 -33.21 -11.59 -5.49
CA ASN A 381 -34.57 -12.05 -5.71
C ASN A 381 -35.41 -11.80 -4.47
N ASN A 382 -36.61 -11.22 -4.66
CA ASN A 382 -37.57 -10.89 -3.59
C ASN A 382 -38.67 -11.96 -3.41
N ASP A 383 -38.63 -13.04 -4.20
CA ASP A 383 -39.43 -14.25 -4.04
C ASP A 383 -38.53 -15.49 -4.12
N VAL A 384 -37.76 -15.71 -3.06
CA VAL A 384 -36.75 -16.78 -3.00
C VAL A 384 -37.35 -18.19 -2.91
N ARG A 385 -38.62 -18.31 -2.51
CA ARG A 385 -39.28 -19.61 -2.26
C ARG A 385 -39.61 -20.37 -3.55
N THR A 386 -39.72 -19.65 -4.65
CA THR A 386 -39.97 -20.20 -5.99
C THR A 386 -38.68 -20.35 -6.80
N ASP A 387 -37.53 -20.00 -6.21
CA ASP A 387 -36.25 -19.95 -6.89
C ASP A 387 -35.55 -21.33 -6.93
N ALA A 388 -35.48 -21.91 -8.13
CA ALA A 388 -34.86 -23.22 -8.37
C ALA A 388 -33.36 -23.29 -8.01
N ARG A 389 -32.70 -22.15 -7.77
CA ARG A 389 -31.28 -22.08 -7.39
C ARG A 389 -31.02 -22.46 -5.93
N PHE A 390 -32.07 -22.51 -5.11
CA PHE A 390 -31.96 -22.95 -3.73
C PHE A 390 -32.18 -24.46 -3.65
N ALA A 391 -31.09 -25.20 -3.42
CA ALA A 391 -31.15 -26.64 -3.20
C ALA A 391 -31.83 -27.02 -1.86
N ARG A 392 -31.85 -26.09 -0.89
CA ARG A 392 -32.37 -26.27 0.47
C ARG A 392 -33.21 -25.05 0.93
N PRO A 393 -34.38 -24.82 0.32
CA PRO A 393 -35.24 -23.69 0.67
C PRO A 393 -35.84 -23.83 2.09
N ASP A 394 -35.83 -25.04 2.66
CA ASP A 394 -36.23 -25.34 4.04
C ASP A 394 -35.43 -24.55 5.09
N LEU A 395 -34.18 -24.20 4.78
CA LEU A 395 -33.28 -23.49 5.70
C LEU A 395 -33.53 -21.98 5.76
N LEU A 396 -34.35 -21.42 4.85
CA LEU A 396 -34.61 -19.98 4.74
C LEU A 396 -35.66 -19.46 5.75
N GLY A 397 -36.39 -20.35 6.43
CA GLY A 397 -37.43 -19.98 7.39
C GLY A 397 -38.48 -19.04 6.79
N ASN A 398 -38.65 -17.86 7.40
CA ASN A 398 -39.60 -16.85 6.93
C ASN A 398 -39.01 -15.88 5.90
N ALA A 399 -37.72 -15.95 5.57
CA ALA A 399 -37.12 -15.04 4.61
C ALA A 399 -37.73 -15.21 3.21
N CYS A 400 -37.91 -14.08 2.52
CA CYS A 400 -38.51 -14.01 1.18
C CYS A 400 -37.56 -13.37 0.16
N ALA A 401 -36.61 -12.55 0.63
CA ALA A 401 -35.65 -11.84 -0.20
C ALA A 401 -34.22 -12.30 0.06
N VAL A 402 -33.42 -12.39 -1.00
CA VAL A 402 -31.99 -12.69 -0.97
C VAL A 402 -31.23 -11.74 -1.89
N ALA A 403 -30.02 -11.36 -1.47
CA ALA A 403 -29.03 -10.73 -2.33
C ALA A 403 -27.67 -11.38 -2.11
N CYS A 404 -26.94 -11.63 -3.18
CA CYS A 404 -25.64 -12.30 -3.20
C CYS A 404 -24.71 -11.55 -4.14
N ALA A 405 -23.50 -11.24 -3.67
CA ALA A 405 -22.46 -10.60 -4.45
C ALA A 405 -21.21 -11.49 -4.48
N PRO A 406 -20.49 -11.57 -5.61
CA PRO A 406 -19.24 -12.30 -5.69
C PRO A 406 -18.15 -11.58 -4.88
N LEU A 407 -17.24 -12.35 -4.30
CA LEU A 407 -16.02 -11.84 -3.67
C LEU A 407 -14.88 -11.98 -4.68
N ILE A 408 -14.46 -10.88 -5.28
CA ILE A 408 -13.49 -10.89 -6.37
C ILE A 408 -12.17 -10.26 -5.90
N VAL A 409 -11.06 -10.93 -6.17
CA VAL A 409 -9.71 -10.42 -5.94
C VAL A 409 -8.91 -10.59 -7.21
N GLN A 410 -8.35 -9.50 -7.74
CA GLN A 410 -7.54 -9.52 -8.97
C GLN A 410 -8.20 -10.32 -10.12
N GLU A 411 -9.49 -10.05 -10.39
CA GLU A 411 -10.30 -10.73 -11.42
C GLU A 411 -10.56 -12.23 -11.17
N GLN A 412 -10.26 -12.75 -9.97
CA GLN A 412 -10.56 -14.12 -9.57
C GLN A 412 -11.64 -14.13 -8.48
N PRO A 413 -12.80 -14.78 -8.70
CA PRO A 413 -13.82 -14.93 -7.66
C PRO A 413 -13.33 -15.96 -6.62
N ILE A 414 -13.10 -15.49 -5.40
CA ILE A 414 -12.64 -16.32 -4.27
C ILE A 414 -13.81 -16.83 -3.41
N GLY A 415 -15.03 -16.34 -3.67
CA GLY A 415 -16.20 -16.67 -2.86
C GLY A 415 -17.42 -15.82 -3.20
N ALA A 416 -18.40 -15.83 -2.30
CA ALA A 416 -19.61 -15.02 -2.39
C ALA A 416 -20.07 -14.57 -0.99
N LEU A 417 -20.58 -13.34 -0.92
CA LEU A 417 -21.18 -12.75 0.28
C LEU A 417 -22.66 -12.52 0.03
N TRP A 418 -23.51 -12.99 0.93
CA TRP A 418 -24.95 -12.86 0.73
C TRP A 418 -25.72 -12.61 2.02
N ILE A 419 -26.86 -11.94 1.85
CA ILE A 419 -27.81 -11.57 2.90
C ILE A 419 -29.19 -12.13 2.57
N VAL A 420 -29.95 -12.48 3.61
CA VAL A 420 -31.34 -12.95 3.50
C VAL A 420 -32.22 -12.20 4.47
N ARG A 421 -33.43 -11.83 4.04
CA ARG A 421 -34.41 -11.18 4.91
C ARG A 421 -35.86 -11.37 4.45
N GLN A 422 -36.81 -11.02 5.30
CA GLN A 422 -38.25 -11.03 4.97
C GLN A 422 -38.65 -9.93 3.96
N ASN A 423 -38.04 -8.75 4.05
CA ASN A 423 -38.43 -7.58 3.27
C ASN A 423 -37.68 -7.49 1.92
N ASN A 424 -38.34 -6.95 0.90
CA ASN A 424 -37.76 -6.75 -0.43
C ASN A 424 -36.43 -5.99 -0.37
N ILE A 425 -35.42 -6.49 -1.09
CA ILE A 425 -34.14 -5.82 -1.34
C ILE A 425 -34.26 -5.04 -2.64
N ASN A 426 -33.84 -3.77 -2.60
CA ASN A 426 -33.89 -2.87 -3.75
C ASN A 426 -32.52 -2.78 -4.47
N ALA A 427 -32.49 -2.07 -5.60
CA ALA A 427 -31.28 -1.94 -6.42
C ALA A 427 -30.15 -1.15 -5.75
N SER A 428 -30.44 -0.18 -4.86
CA SER A 428 -29.37 0.56 -4.15
C SER A 428 -28.72 -0.30 -3.07
N GLU A 429 -29.51 -1.10 -2.37
CA GLU A 429 -29.00 -2.07 -1.39
C GLU A 429 -28.14 -3.16 -2.06
N LEU A 430 -28.51 -3.63 -3.26
CA LEU A 430 -27.67 -4.57 -4.02
C LEU A 430 -26.32 -3.94 -4.40
N ARG A 431 -26.30 -2.67 -4.86
CA ARG A 431 -25.05 -1.96 -5.16
C ARG A 431 -24.17 -1.80 -3.92
N LEU A 432 -24.79 -1.47 -2.77
CA LEU A 432 -24.07 -1.36 -1.50
C LEU A 432 -23.48 -2.72 -1.08
N LEU A 433 -24.22 -3.82 -1.25
CA LEU A 433 -23.73 -5.17 -0.95
C LEU A 433 -22.53 -5.52 -1.83
N THR A 434 -22.58 -5.22 -3.13
CA THR A 434 -21.45 -5.42 -4.05
C THR A 434 -20.22 -4.63 -3.62
N ALA A 435 -20.38 -3.34 -3.29
CA ALA A 435 -19.26 -2.52 -2.81
C ALA A 435 -18.65 -3.06 -1.50
N VAL A 436 -19.49 -3.58 -0.60
CA VAL A 436 -19.01 -4.23 0.62
C VAL A 436 -18.30 -5.55 0.30
N ALA A 437 -18.82 -6.35 -0.62
CA ALA A 437 -18.21 -7.60 -1.04
C ALA A 437 -16.81 -7.37 -1.61
N ASP A 438 -16.60 -6.33 -2.42
CA ASP A 438 -15.27 -5.98 -2.94
C ASP A 438 -14.27 -5.62 -1.84
N ILE A 439 -14.70 -4.84 -0.84
CA ILE A 439 -13.86 -4.46 0.31
C ILE A 439 -13.56 -5.69 1.16
N ALA A 440 -14.56 -6.52 1.42
CA ALA A 440 -14.42 -7.76 2.18
C ALA A 440 -13.48 -8.75 1.48
N ALA A 441 -13.61 -8.93 0.16
CA ALA A 441 -12.78 -9.82 -0.63
C ALA A 441 -11.29 -9.45 -0.49
N ASN A 442 -10.96 -8.17 -0.67
CA ASN A 442 -9.59 -7.67 -0.51
C ASN A 442 -9.08 -7.77 0.94
N ALA A 443 -9.94 -7.50 1.93
CA ALA A 443 -9.55 -7.60 3.35
C ALA A 443 -9.29 -9.06 3.76
N ILE A 444 -10.16 -9.98 3.37
CA ILE A 444 -10.03 -11.43 3.62
C ILE A 444 -8.77 -11.96 2.94
N HIS A 445 -8.55 -11.63 1.67
CA HIS A 445 -7.36 -12.08 0.96
C HIS A 445 -6.06 -11.55 1.59
N ARG A 446 -6.03 -10.28 1.99
CA ARG A 446 -4.89 -9.69 2.71
C ARG A 446 -4.63 -10.40 4.04
N ALA A 447 -5.67 -10.68 4.82
CA ALA A 447 -5.53 -11.39 6.10
C ALA A 447 -4.99 -12.82 5.88
N THR A 448 -5.53 -13.56 4.92
CA THR A 448 -5.05 -14.90 4.56
C THR A 448 -3.58 -14.87 4.15
N LEU A 449 -3.19 -13.95 3.26
CA LEU A 449 -1.81 -13.83 2.78
C LEU A 449 -0.84 -13.44 3.91
N HIS A 450 -1.28 -12.58 4.82
CA HIS A 450 -0.50 -12.18 5.98
C HIS A 450 -0.27 -13.36 6.93
N GLU A 451 -1.31 -14.12 7.27
CA GLU A 451 -1.22 -15.32 8.09
C GLU A 451 -0.27 -16.36 7.47
N GLN A 452 -0.38 -16.60 6.15
CA GLN A 452 0.53 -17.48 5.40
C GLN A 452 1.98 -16.97 5.44
N THR A 453 2.18 -15.66 5.27
CA THR A 453 3.52 -15.05 5.32
C THR A 453 4.14 -15.17 6.71
N GLU A 454 3.37 -14.91 7.77
CA GLU A 454 3.85 -15.09 9.14
C GLU A 454 4.21 -16.55 9.44
N GLN A 455 3.41 -17.51 8.95
CA GLN A 455 3.70 -18.92 9.07
C GLN A 455 5.01 -19.28 8.33
N HIS A 456 5.20 -18.75 7.12
CA HIS A 456 6.42 -18.96 6.35
C HIS A 456 7.66 -18.38 7.04
N VAL A 457 7.55 -17.17 7.61
CA VAL A 457 8.64 -16.53 8.39
C VAL A 457 8.97 -17.37 9.63
N ARG A 458 7.95 -17.90 10.33
CA ARG A 458 8.16 -18.81 11.46
C ARG A 458 8.93 -20.07 11.03
N HIS A 459 8.53 -20.71 9.93
CA HIS A 459 9.23 -21.88 9.39
C HIS A 459 10.69 -21.57 9.02
N LEU A 460 10.94 -20.46 8.32
CA LEU A 460 12.30 -20.04 7.95
C LEU A 460 13.18 -19.74 9.16
N THR A 461 12.62 -19.09 10.20
CA THR A 461 13.33 -18.80 11.44
C THR A 461 13.73 -20.08 12.16
N ALA A 462 12.82 -21.06 12.21
CA ALA A 462 13.10 -22.37 12.79
C ALA A 462 14.19 -23.12 12.02
N LEU A 463 14.13 -23.14 10.68
CA LEU A 463 15.17 -23.73 9.84
C LEU A 463 16.53 -23.07 10.07
N HIS A 464 16.57 -21.74 10.13
CA HIS A 464 17.82 -21.02 10.39
C HIS A 464 18.43 -21.35 11.77
N GLN A 465 17.59 -21.46 12.81
CA GLN A 465 18.04 -21.86 14.15
C GLN A 465 18.58 -23.29 14.18
N ILE A 466 17.93 -24.20 13.44
CA ILE A 466 18.40 -25.56 13.22
C ILE A 466 19.79 -25.54 12.55
N ASP A 467 19.96 -24.81 11.45
CA ASP A 467 21.21 -24.73 10.69
C ASP A 467 22.38 -24.18 11.53
N MET A 468 22.12 -23.15 12.35
CA MET A 468 23.14 -22.63 13.27
C MET A 468 23.52 -23.65 14.33
N THR A 469 22.57 -24.42 14.85
CA THR A 469 22.86 -25.42 15.88
C THR A 469 23.61 -26.61 15.32
N ILE A 470 23.26 -27.08 14.11
CA ILE A 470 24.02 -28.08 13.36
C ILE A 470 25.45 -27.60 13.15
N SER A 471 25.62 -26.34 12.72
CA SER A 471 26.95 -25.80 12.41
C SER A 471 27.83 -25.63 13.65
N ALA A 472 27.24 -25.52 14.84
CA ALA A 472 27.95 -25.32 16.10
C ALA A 472 28.44 -26.62 16.76
N SER A 473 27.85 -27.78 16.41
CA SER A 473 28.18 -29.08 17.01
C SER A 473 28.64 -30.07 15.95
N LEU A 474 29.87 -30.57 16.11
CA LEU A 474 30.42 -31.64 15.27
C LEU A 474 30.06 -33.05 15.79
N ASP A 475 29.41 -33.14 16.96
CA ASP A 475 28.92 -34.40 17.51
C ASP A 475 27.55 -34.75 16.92
N LEU A 476 27.49 -35.88 16.21
CA LEU A 476 26.28 -36.33 15.53
C LEU A 476 25.10 -36.57 16.50
N ASN A 477 25.34 -37.11 17.69
CA ASN A 477 24.28 -37.41 18.65
C ASN A 477 23.67 -36.13 19.22
N ILE A 478 24.50 -35.15 19.55
CA ILE A 478 24.03 -33.84 20.02
C ILE A 478 23.20 -33.17 18.91
N THR A 479 23.71 -33.18 17.68
CA THR A 479 23.06 -32.57 16.53
C THR A 479 21.71 -33.21 16.23
N LEU A 480 21.63 -34.55 16.22
CA LEU A 480 20.38 -35.27 15.98
C LEU A 480 19.35 -35.03 17.10
N ASN A 481 19.77 -34.98 18.37
CA ASN A 481 18.85 -34.70 19.47
C ASN A 481 18.23 -33.30 19.38
N VAL A 482 19.02 -32.28 19.04
CA VAL A 482 18.49 -30.92 18.83
C VAL A 482 17.57 -30.86 17.62
N LEU A 483 17.94 -31.54 16.52
CA LEU A 483 17.10 -31.64 15.32
C LEU A 483 15.75 -32.28 15.65
N LEU A 484 15.74 -33.43 16.30
CA LEU A 484 14.52 -34.16 16.64
C LEU A 484 13.61 -33.37 17.58
N ASN A 485 14.17 -32.66 18.57
CA ASN A 485 13.39 -31.77 19.42
C ASN A 485 12.71 -30.66 18.59
N ASN A 486 13.43 -30.04 17.65
CA ASN A 486 12.84 -29.04 16.77
C ASN A 486 11.79 -29.63 15.82
N VAL A 487 12.03 -30.80 15.24
CA VAL A 487 11.07 -31.52 14.39
C VAL A 487 9.76 -31.74 15.15
N VAL A 488 9.84 -32.23 16.39
CA VAL A 488 8.68 -32.52 17.24
C VAL A 488 7.91 -31.23 17.57
N ASN A 489 8.61 -30.17 18.00
CA ASN A 489 7.96 -28.91 18.37
C ASN A 489 7.37 -28.15 17.18
N GLN A 490 8.05 -28.12 16.03
CA GLN A 490 7.63 -27.34 14.87
C GLN A 490 6.52 -28.04 14.07
N LEU A 491 6.55 -29.37 13.98
CA LEU A 491 5.49 -30.12 13.31
C LEU A 491 4.29 -30.40 14.21
N GLY A 492 4.40 -30.16 15.53
CA GLY A 492 3.35 -30.46 16.50
C GLY A 492 3.07 -31.95 16.65
N VAL A 493 4.08 -32.79 16.43
CA VAL A 493 3.97 -34.26 16.54
C VAL A 493 4.37 -34.72 17.94
N ASP A 494 4.12 -35.99 18.25
CA ASP A 494 4.38 -36.53 19.58
C ASP A 494 5.81 -37.04 19.76
N ALA A 495 6.38 -37.61 18.70
CA ALA A 495 7.71 -38.19 18.73
C ALA A 495 8.34 -38.20 17.33
N ALA A 496 9.66 -38.26 17.29
CA ALA A 496 10.43 -38.39 16.05
C ALA A 496 11.70 -39.21 16.28
N ALA A 497 12.10 -40.00 15.29
CA ALA A 497 13.33 -40.79 15.32
C ALA A 497 14.11 -40.68 14.01
N VAL A 498 15.43 -40.80 14.11
CA VAL A 498 16.31 -40.94 12.95
C VAL A 498 16.93 -42.33 12.96
N LEU A 499 16.76 -43.04 11.85
CA LEU A 499 17.49 -44.26 11.56
C LEU A 499 18.60 -43.96 10.55
N LEU A 500 19.84 -44.33 10.84
CA LEU A 500 20.96 -44.17 9.92
C LEU A 500 21.10 -45.38 9.01
N PHE A 501 21.43 -45.13 7.75
CA PHE A 501 21.64 -46.19 6.78
C PHE A 501 23.06 -46.74 6.84
N ASN A 502 23.16 -48.05 7.06
CA ASN A 502 24.40 -48.79 6.96
C ASN A 502 24.50 -49.44 5.56
N SER A 503 25.37 -48.89 4.72
CA SER A 503 25.57 -49.37 3.35
C SER A 503 26.13 -50.79 3.26
N TYR A 504 26.84 -51.26 4.29
CA TYR A 504 27.45 -52.61 4.29
C TYR A 504 26.43 -53.68 4.65
N ALA A 505 25.62 -53.44 5.69
CA ALA A 505 24.63 -54.39 6.16
C ALA A 505 23.26 -54.25 5.44
N GLN A 506 23.07 -53.17 4.67
CA GLN A 506 21.82 -52.85 3.95
C GLN A 506 20.62 -52.73 4.89
N ASP A 507 20.85 -52.15 6.06
CA ASP A 507 19.86 -51.90 7.09
C ASP A 507 19.90 -50.45 7.59
N LEU A 508 18.82 -50.08 8.27
CA LEU A 508 18.59 -48.81 8.94
C LEU A 508 18.65 -49.09 10.44
N GLU A 509 19.57 -48.44 11.14
CA GLU A 509 19.81 -48.63 12.56
C GLU A 509 19.42 -47.37 13.33
N TYR A 510 18.84 -47.53 14.51
CA TYR A 510 18.49 -46.40 15.37
C TYR A 510 19.72 -45.55 15.70
N ALA A 511 19.59 -44.23 15.52
CA ALA A 511 20.63 -43.28 15.90
C ALA A 511 20.17 -42.31 16.98
N ALA A 512 18.95 -41.78 16.87
CA ALA A 512 18.39 -40.87 17.87
C ALA A 512 16.87 -40.88 17.85
N GLY A 513 16.26 -40.47 18.96
CA GLY A 513 14.82 -40.47 19.18
C GLY A 513 14.43 -39.42 20.23
N TYR A 514 13.30 -38.75 20.02
CA TYR A 514 12.74 -37.76 20.94
C TYR A 514 11.21 -37.92 21.04
N GLY A 515 10.64 -37.74 22.24
CA GLY A 515 9.18 -37.78 22.48
C GLY A 515 8.56 -39.17 22.72
N PHE A 516 9.39 -40.23 22.74
CA PHE A 516 8.98 -41.59 23.08
C PHE A 516 8.78 -41.76 24.60
N ARG A 517 7.80 -42.57 25.00
CA ARG A 517 7.54 -42.92 26.41
C ARG A 517 8.42 -44.06 26.90
N THR A 518 8.90 -44.89 25.98
CA THR A 518 9.74 -46.07 26.24
C THR A 518 11.03 -46.01 25.41
N SER A 519 12.05 -46.74 25.84
CA SER A 519 13.31 -46.91 25.10
C SER A 519 13.28 -48.08 24.10
N SER A 520 12.12 -48.71 23.88
CA SER A 520 11.97 -49.86 22.97
C SER A 520 12.40 -49.52 21.53
N ILE A 521 12.21 -48.27 21.11
CA ILE A 521 12.60 -47.80 19.78
C ILE A 521 14.12 -47.91 19.53
N GLU A 522 14.95 -47.86 20.58
CA GLU A 522 16.42 -47.93 20.47
C GLU A 522 16.91 -49.28 19.91
N GLN A 523 16.09 -50.32 20.01
CA GLN A 523 16.38 -51.65 19.46
C GLN A 523 15.99 -51.77 17.98
N SER A 524 15.55 -50.67 17.34
CA SER A 524 15.08 -50.68 15.97
C SER A 524 16.21 -50.96 14.98
N LYS A 525 16.00 -52.01 14.19
CA LYS A 525 16.82 -52.35 13.04
C LYS A 525 15.92 -52.79 11.90
N VAL A 526 15.94 -52.05 10.80
CA VAL A 526 15.00 -52.24 9.67
C VAL A 526 15.80 -52.52 8.40
N ARG A 527 15.48 -53.60 7.68
CA ARG A 527 16.17 -53.89 6.42
C ARG A 527 15.67 -52.99 5.30
N LEU A 528 16.55 -52.61 4.38
CA LEU A 528 16.17 -51.80 3.23
C LEU A 528 15.08 -52.51 2.40
N GLY A 529 14.02 -51.78 2.01
CA GLY A 529 12.86 -52.30 1.31
C GLY A 529 11.83 -53.05 2.18
N THR A 530 12.06 -53.16 3.50
CA THR A 530 11.11 -53.77 4.44
C THR A 530 10.59 -52.75 5.43
N GLY A 531 9.33 -52.91 5.88
CA GLY A 531 8.67 -51.94 6.72
C GLY A 531 8.61 -50.54 6.10
N GLN A 532 8.02 -49.60 6.82
CA GLN A 532 7.72 -48.27 6.32
C GLN A 532 9.01 -47.45 6.12
N ALA A 533 9.92 -47.49 7.08
CA ALA A 533 11.20 -46.81 6.96
C ALA A 533 12.05 -47.38 5.80
N GLY A 534 12.14 -48.71 5.69
CA GLY A 534 12.93 -49.35 4.63
C GLY A 534 12.35 -49.12 3.24
N ILE A 535 11.02 -49.10 3.08
CA ILE A 535 10.37 -48.78 1.81
C ILE A 535 10.55 -47.30 1.47
N ALA A 536 10.38 -46.37 2.43
CA ALA A 536 10.61 -44.94 2.20
C ALA A 536 12.05 -44.65 1.71
N ALA A 537 13.03 -45.32 2.31
CA ALA A 537 14.43 -45.23 1.88
C ALA A 537 14.66 -45.81 0.47
N LEU A 538 14.07 -46.96 0.15
CA LEU A 538 14.24 -47.62 -1.15
C LEU A 538 13.55 -46.84 -2.28
N GLU A 539 12.31 -46.41 -2.06
CA GLU A 539 11.51 -45.68 -3.04
C GLU A 539 11.85 -44.20 -3.13
N ARG A 540 12.66 -43.68 -2.19
CA ARG A 540 13.09 -42.27 -2.12
C ARG A 540 11.92 -41.28 -2.08
N ARG A 541 10.85 -41.64 -1.38
CA ARG A 541 9.68 -40.77 -1.17
C ARG A 541 9.17 -40.89 0.25
N THR A 542 8.50 -39.84 0.71
CA THR A 542 7.80 -39.86 1.99
C THR A 542 6.65 -40.87 1.94
N LEU A 543 6.58 -41.75 2.94
CA LEU A 543 5.42 -42.60 3.18
C LEU A 543 4.56 -42.00 4.27
N VAL A 544 3.25 -42.00 4.02
CA VAL A 544 2.23 -41.42 4.90
C VAL A 544 1.30 -42.53 5.33
N LEU A 545 1.23 -42.77 6.64
CA LEU A 545 0.26 -43.68 7.25
C LEU A 545 -0.54 -42.89 8.29
N PRO A 546 -1.71 -42.35 7.91
CA PRO A 546 -2.53 -41.56 8.82
C PRO A 546 -3.13 -42.41 9.95
N ASP A 547 -3.21 -43.73 9.78
CA ASP A 547 -3.73 -44.66 10.78
C ASP A 547 -2.99 -46.01 10.76
N LEU A 548 -2.24 -46.28 11.83
CA LEU A 548 -1.51 -47.51 12.12
C LEU A 548 -2.41 -48.61 12.70
N THR A 549 -3.64 -48.28 13.11
CA THR A 549 -4.56 -49.22 13.75
C THR A 549 -5.43 -50.00 12.77
N HIS A 550 -5.35 -49.67 11.48
CA HIS A 550 -6.11 -50.34 10.44
C HIS A 550 -5.52 -51.71 10.08
N ASP A 551 -6.34 -52.76 10.05
CA ASP A 551 -5.92 -54.17 9.91
C ASP A 551 -5.10 -54.49 8.66
N ASP A 552 -5.17 -53.66 7.61
CA ASP A 552 -4.45 -53.85 6.34
C ASP A 552 -3.01 -53.29 6.37
N VAL A 553 -2.61 -52.58 7.43
CA VAL A 553 -1.30 -51.93 7.54
C VAL A 553 -0.35 -52.79 8.37
N VAL A 554 0.56 -53.51 7.70
CA VAL A 554 1.62 -54.26 8.39
C VAL A 554 2.74 -53.31 8.77
N PHE A 555 2.78 -52.88 10.04
CA PHE A 555 3.90 -52.12 10.61
C PHE A 555 4.89 -53.08 11.27
N ASP A 556 6.05 -53.27 10.65
CA ASP A 556 7.04 -54.32 10.98
C ASP A 556 7.58 -54.23 12.43
N ARG A 557 7.47 -53.04 13.05
CA ARG A 557 7.89 -52.76 14.42
C ARG A 557 6.72 -52.51 15.38
N ALA A 558 5.51 -53.00 15.06
CA ALA A 558 4.31 -52.73 15.86
C ALA A 558 4.47 -53.20 17.31
N ALA A 559 5.11 -54.35 17.52
CA ALA A 559 5.40 -54.86 18.85
C ALA A 559 6.31 -53.94 19.68
N LEU A 560 7.29 -53.27 19.04
CA LEU A 560 8.21 -52.34 19.72
C LEU A 560 7.50 -51.05 20.14
N LEU A 561 6.48 -50.63 19.39
CA LEU A 561 5.76 -49.36 19.61
C LEU A 561 4.37 -49.53 20.25
N ALA A 562 3.97 -50.76 20.60
CA ALA A 562 2.64 -51.05 21.13
C ALA A 562 2.31 -50.27 22.41
N SER A 563 3.32 -49.98 23.25
CA SER A 563 3.17 -49.23 24.50
C SER A 563 3.17 -47.70 24.32
N GLU A 564 3.46 -47.19 23.12
CA GLU A 564 3.51 -45.76 22.84
C GLU A 564 2.13 -45.15 22.52
N GLY A 565 1.24 -45.95 21.94
CA GLY A 565 -0.10 -45.55 21.53
C GLY A 565 -0.11 -44.62 20.30
N PHE A 566 0.82 -44.78 19.36
CA PHE A 566 0.83 -44.00 18.12
C PHE A 566 -0.26 -44.45 17.16
N ILE A 567 -0.91 -43.48 16.51
CA ILE A 567 -1.93 -43.69 15.49
C ILE A 567 -1.40 -43.29 14.12
N SER A 568 -0.70 -42.16 13.98
CA SER A 568 -0.14 -41.75 12.69
C SER A 568 1.37 -41.89 12.63
N HIS A 569 1.87 -42.25 11.45
CA HIS A 569 3.29 -42.45 11.18
C HIS A 569 3.65 -41.91 9.80
N PHE A 570 4.79 -41.23 9.75
CA PHE A 570 5.37 -40.74 8.50
C PHE A 570 6.84 -41.12 8.48
N ALA A 571 7.31 -41.61 7.33
CA ALA A 571 8.71 -41.95 7.12
C ALA A 571 9.22 -41.21 5.89
N THR A 572 10.19 -40.31 6.10
CA THR A 572 10.81 -39.51 5.04
C THR A 572 12.28 -39.89 4.89
N PRO A 573 12.74 -40.20 3.66
CA PRO A 573 14.13 -40.56 3.44
C PRO A 573 15.07 -39.36 3.65
N LEU A 574 16.20 -39.60 4.30
CA LEU A 574 17.26 -38.62 4.48
C LEU A 574 18.24 -38.75 3.31
N ILE A 575 18.18 -37.83 2.35
CA ILE A 575 19.01 -37.86 1.14
C ILE A 575 19.94 -36.66 1.10
N ALA A 576 21.25 -36.91 1.07
CA ALA A 576 22.25 -35.89 0.84
C ALA A 576 23.10 -36.27 -0.38
N LYS A 577 23.30 -35.34 -1.31
CA LYS A 577 24.07 -35.55 -2.56
C LYS A 577 23.64 -36.80 -3.35
N GLY A 578 22.34 -37.09 -3.35
CA GLY A 578 21.76 -38.25 -4.05
C GLY A 578 21.94 -39.61 -3.36
N GLN A 579 22.57 -39.63 -2.18
CA GLN A 579 22.78 -40.83 -1.37
C GLN A 579 21.83 -40.88 -0.18
N ILE A 580 21.30 -42.06 0.12
CA ILE A 580 20.52 -42.31 1.33
C ILE A 580 21.47 -42.29 2.53
N LYS A 581 21.21 -41.39 3.48
CA LYS A 581 21.89 -41.30 4.76
C LYS A 581 21.11 -41.97 5.89
N GLY A 582 19.79 -42.11 5.71
CA GLY A 582 18.90 -42.65 6.72
C GLY A 582 17.44 -42.38 6.42
N VAL A 583 16.61 -42.43 7.47
CA VAL A 583 15.18 -42.09 7.44
C VAL A 583 14.85 -41.28 8.68
N LEU A 584 14.08 -40.20 8.51
CA LEU A 584 13.42 -39.48 9.58
C LEU A 584 12.00 -40.01 9.69
N GLU A 585 11.64 -40.46 10.87
CA GLU A 585 10.30 -40.93 11.20
C GLU A 585 9.64 -39.97 12.18
N VAL A 586 8.38 -39.64 11.96
CA VAL A 586 7.57 -38.84 12.89
C VAL A 586 6.28 -39.58 13.23
N PHE A 587 5.86 -39.46 14.48
CA PHE A 587 4.77 -40.22 15.08
C PHE A 587 3.80 -39.30 15.81
N HIS A 588 2.50 -39.60 15.71
CA HIS A 588 1.46 -38.87 16.42
C HIS A 588 0.45 -39.84 17.05
N ARG A 589 -0.02 -39.52 18.26
CA ARG A 589 -0.94 -40.36 19.06
C ARG A 589 -2.41 -40.12 18.71
N THR A 590 -2.69 -39.13 17.87
CA THR A 590 -3.99 -38.92 17.23
C THR A 590 -3.85 -38.99 15.72
N ARG A 591 -4.96 -39.27 15.03
CA ARG A 591 -5.00 -39.28 13.56
C ARG A 591 -4.60 -37.90 13.03
N LEU A 592 -3.55 -37.87 12.21
CA LEU A 592 -3.04 -36.69 11.52
C LEU A 592 -3.23 -36.87 10.02
N ASP A 593 -4.07 -36.03 9.43
CA ASP A 593 -4.23 -35.89 7.97
C ASP A 593 -3.61 -34.54 7.55
N PRO A 594 -2.29 -34.44 7.38
CA PRO A 594 -1.61 -33.16 7.23
C PRO A 594 -1.86 -32.51 5.86
N PRO A 595 -1.93 -31.17 5.79
CA PRO A 595 -1.97 -30.46 4.52
C PRO A 595 -0.64 -30.61 3.75
N ALA A 596 -0.66 -30.37 2.44
CA ALA A 596 0.52 -30.51 1.58
C ALA A 596 1.72 -29.65 2.05
N GLU A 597 1.46 -28.47 2.61
CA GLU A 597 2.50 -27.59 3.15
C GLU A 597 3.23 -28.21 4.35
N TRP A 598 2.52 -28.94 5.21
CA TRP A 598 3.12 -29.63 6.36
C TRP A 598 4.05 -30.76 5.89
N LEU A 599 3.64 -31.51 4.86
CA LEU A 599 4.48 -32.57 4.27
C LEU A 599 5.74 -31.98 3.60
N ALA A 600 5.60 -30.88 2.85
CA ALA A 600 6.73 -30.18 2.26
C ALA A 600 7.72 -29.66 3.32
N PHE A 601 7.20 -29.21 4.46
CA PHE A 601 8.03 -28.78 5.58
C PHE A 601 8.77 -29.95 6.25
N LEU A 602 8.11 -31.09 6.48
CA LEU A 602 8.76 -32.34 6.94
C LEU A 602 9.90 -32.77 5.99
N GLU A 603 9.68 -32.73 4.68
CA GLU A 603 10.70 -33.07 3.67
C GLU A 603 11.88 -32.09 3.67
N THR A 604 11.61 -30.81 3.95
CA THR A 604 12.65 -29.79 4.13
C THR A 604 13.50 -30.09 5.37
N LEU A 605 12.86 -30.42 6.49
CA LEU A 605 13.56 -30.83 7.73
C LEU A 605 14.39 -32.10 7.53
N ALA A 606 13.87 -33.08 6.80
CA ALA A 606 14.59 -34.28 6.44
C ALA A 606 15.81 -33.98 5.56
N THR A 607 15.69 -33.05 4.60
CA THR A 607 16.81 -32.62 3.76
C THR A 607 17.93 -31.99 4.60
N GLN A 608 17.59 -31.09 5.54
CA GLN A 608 18.58 -30.48 6.43
C GLN A 608 19.22 -31.51 7.39
N THR A 609 18.42 -32.44 7.89
CA THR A 609 18.90 -33.56 8.73
C THR A 609 19.89 -34.42 7.96
N ALA A 610 19.61 -34.73 6.68
CA ALA A 610 20.52 -35.50 5.82
C ALA A 610 21.85 -34.78 5.58
N ILE A 611 21.82 -33.46 5.38
CA ILE A 611 23.02 -32.63 5.20
C ILE A 611 23.86 -32.61 6.49
N ALA A 612 23.22 -32.45 7.65
CA ALA A 612 23.87 -32.49 8.96
C ALA A 612 24.61 -33.82 9.19
N ILE A 613 23.93 -34.94 8.89
CA ILE A 613 24.51 -36.29 8.99
C ILE A 613 25.70 -36.46 8.03
N ASP A 614 25.58 -36.03 6.78
CA ASP A 614 26.68 -36.10 5.80
C ASP A 614 27.92 -35.33 6.28
N ASN A 615 27.71 -34.12 6.80
CA ASN A 615 28.81 -33.28 7.29
C ASN A 615 29.48 -33.85 8.54
N ALA A 616 28.70 -34.32 9.53
CA ALA A 616 29.24 -34.93 10.74
C ALA A 616 30.06 -36.20 10.41
N LYS A 617 29.52 -37.06 9.53
CA LYS A 617 30.21 -38.29 9.11
C LYS A 617 31.48 -38.01 8.31
N LEU A 618 31.47 -37.02 7.43
CA LEU A 618 32.67 -36.59 6.69
C LEU A 618 33.77 -36.12 7.64
N PHE A 619 33.41 -35.42 8.73
CA PHE A 619 34.37 -34.95 9.71
C PHE A 619 34.95 -36.10 10.55
N GLU A 620 34.11 -37.03 11.01
CA GLU A 620 34.57 -38.24 11.71
C GLU A 620 35.51 -39.09 10.85
N ASP A 621 35.14 -39.33 9.59
CA ASP A 621 35.97 -40.07 8.63
C ASP A 621 37.32 -39.37 8.40
N LEU A 622 37.32 -38.03 8.33
CA LEU A 622 38.55 -37.24 8.18
C LEU A 622 39.46 -37.36 9.43
N GLN A 623 38.90 -37.26 10.64
CA GLN A 623 39.67 -37.42 11.87
C GLN A 623 40.28 -38.81 12.00
N ARG A 624 39.49 -39.85 11.66
CA ARG A 624 39.95 -41.23 11.66
C ARG A 624 41.08 -41.44 10.65
N LEU A 625 40.90 -40.99 9.41
CA LEU A 625 41.93 -41.10 8.37
C LEU A 625 43.22 -40.36 8.75
N ASN A 626 43.12 -39.19 9.39
CA ASN A 626 44.29 -38.46 9.84
C ASN A 626 45.05 -39.22 10.94
N THR A 627 44.32 -39.82 11.89
CA THR A 627 44.90 -40.66 12.95
C THR A 627 45.56 -41.92 12.36
N ASP A 628 44.87 -42.61 11.44
CA ASP A 628 45.41 -43.79 10.75
C ASP A 628 46.68 -43.46 9.96
N LEU A 629 46.74 -42.27 9.34
CA LEU A 629 47.90 -41.78 8.61
C LEU A 629 49.08 -41.49 9.54
N GLU A 630 48.86 -40.83 10.68
CA GLU A 630 49.89 -40.57 11.68
C GLU A 630 50.49 -41.89 12.22
N LEU A 631 49.64 -42.87 12.55
CA LEU A 631 50.08 -44.20 12.99
C LEU A 631 50.88 -44.93 11.90
N ALA A 632 50.43 -44.87 10.64
CA ALA A 632 51.15 -45.48 9.53
C ALA A 632 52.53 -44.86 9.30
N TYR A 633 52.66 -43.54 9.45
CA TYR A 633 53.94 -42.84 9.35
C TYR A 633 54.89 -43.27 10.47
N ASP A 634 54.45 -43.24 11.73
CA ASP A 634 55.30 -43.64 12.87
C ASP A 634 55.73 -45.11 12.76
N ALA A 635 54.84 -46.02 12.34
CA ALA A 635 55.18 -47.42 12.11
C ALA A 635 56.24 -47.60 11.00
N THR A 636 56.20 -46.77 9.95
CA THR A 636 57.20 -46.80 8.87
C THR A 636 58.57 -46.35 9.35
N ILE A 637 58.62 -45.30 10.18
CA ILE A 637 59.87 -44.80 10.79
C ILE A 637 60.50 -45.86 11.68
N GLU A 638 59.69 -46.50 12.54
CA GLU A 638 60.17 -47.61 13.37
C GLU A 638 60.66 -48.80 12.52
N GLY A 639 60.00 -49.08 11.40
CA GLY A 639 60.44 -50.09 10.43
C GLY A 639 61.83 -49.80 9.85
N TRP A 640 62.09 -48.54 9.46
CA TRP A 640 63.41 -48.12 8.96
C TRP A 640 64.50 -48.18 10.03
N SER A 641 64.17 -47.77 11.25
CA SER A 641 65.06 -47.89 12.41
C SER A 641 65.47 -49.35 12.66
N ARG A 642 64.50 -50.28 12.69
CA ARG A 642 64.78 -51.72 12.86
C ARG A 642 65.59 -52.30 11.71
N ALA A 643 65.33 -51.88 10.47
CA ALA A 643 66.08 -52.34 9.31
C ALA A 643 67.55 -51.90 9.36
N LEU A 644 67.81 -50.69 9.87
CA LEU A 644 69.16 -50.19 10.12
C LEU A 644 69.88 -51.00 11.21
N ASP A 645 69.23 -51.21 12.37
CA ASP A 645 69.78 -51.99 13.48
C ASP A 645 70.21 -53.40 13.03
N LEU A 646 69.42 -54.04 12.16
CA LEU A 646 69.73 -55.35 11.57
C LEU A 646 70.99 -55.33 10.69
N ARG A 647 71.23 -54.22 9.98
CA ARG A 647 72.40 -54.08 9.08
C ARG A 647 73.66 -53.71 9.84
N ASP A 648 73.59 -52.75 10.76
CA ASP A 648 74.75 -52.19 11.47
C ASP A 648 75.30 -53.11 12.58
N LYS A 649 74.57 -54.18 12.91
CA LYS A 649 74.88 -55.11 14.02
C LYS A 649 75.08 -54.41 15.36
N GLU A 650 74.45 -53.25 15.56
CA GLU A 650 74.39 -52.63 16.88
C GLU A 650 73.64 -53.53 17.87
N THR A 651 73.90 -53.34 19.17
CA THR A 651 73.24 -54.14 20.20
C THR A 651 71.73 -53.98 20.12
N ALA A 652 71.01 -55.10 20.12
CA ALA A 652 69.55 -55.13 20.02
C ALA A 652 68.91 -54.14 21.01
N GLY A 653 68.06 -53.25 20.49
CA GLY A 653 67.29 -52.28 21.26
C GLY A 653 68.04 -51.00 21.66
N HIS A 654 69.26 -50.74 21.15
CA HIS A 654 69.98 -49.47 21.37
C HIS A 654 69.13 -48.26 20.97
N THR A 655 68.66 -48.25 19.73
CA THR A 655 67.88 -47.14 19.16
C THR A 655 66.60 -46.83 19.95
N GLN A 656 65.95 -47.84 20.52
CA GLN A 656 64.79 -47.67 21.40
C GLN A 656 65.18 -47.03 22.74
N ARG A 657 66.24 -47.53 23.40
CA ARG A 657 66.70 -47.00 24.69
C ARG A 657 67.13 -45.54 24.59
N VAL A 658 67.93 -45.18 23.59
CA VAL A 658 68.36 -43.78 23.40
C VAL A 658 67.18 -42.87 23.08
N THR A 659 66.19 -43.36 22.34
CA THR A 659 64.97 -42.59 22.05
C THR A 659 64.17 -42.32 23.33
N GLU A 660 63.93 -43.34 24.16
CA GLU A 660 63.17 -43.21 25.41
C GLU A 660 63.87 -42.25 26.39
N LEU A 661 65.18 -42.41 26.57
CA LEU A 661 65.99 -41.56 27.45
C LEU A 661 66.06 -40.11 26.94
N ALA A 662 66.18 -39.92 25.62
CA ALA A 662 66.20 -38.59 25.02
C ALA A 662 64.85 -37.88 25.19
N LEU A 663 63.73 -38.60 25.09
CA LEU A 663 62.39 -38.04 25.33
C LEU A 663 62.19 -37.65 26.79
N GLU A 664 62.64 -38.48 27.74
CA GLU A 664 62.54 -38.15 29.17
C GLU A 664 63.38 -36.92 29.52
N LEU A 665 64.60 -36.82 28.97
CA LEU A 665 65.46 -35.66 29.15
C LEU A 665 64.87 -34.40 28.50
N ALA A 666 64.38 -34.50 27.27
CA ALA A 666 63.73 -33.40 26.55
C ALA A 666 62.49 -32.89 27.30
N ARG A 667 61.66 -33.78 27.84
CA ARG A 667 60.51 -33.42 28.66
C ARG A 667 60.92 -32.71 29.95
N THR A 668 61.98 -33.18 30.60
CA THR A 668 62.51 -32.56 31.83
C THR A 668 63.07 -31.16 31.57
N LEU A 669 63.58 -30.92 30.35
CA LEU A 669 64.06 -29.62 29.89
C LEU A 669 62.94 -28.68 29.39
N GLY A 670 61.67 -29.13 29.41
CA GLY A 670 60.51 -28.28 29.11
C GLY A 670 60.15 -28.18 27.62
N MET A 671 60.56 -29.13 26.77
CA MET A 671 60.12 -29.17 25.37
C MET A 671 58.62 -29.52 25.27
N SER A 672 57.92 -28.87 24.33
CA SER A 672 56.49 -29.09 24.08
C SER A 672 56.20 -30.46 23.45
N ASP A 673 54.96 -30.96 23.57
CA ASP A 673 54.57 -32.25 22.99
C ASP A 673 54.82 -32.32 21.47
N ALA A 674 54.60 -31.21 20.76
CA ALA A 674 54.89 -31.12 19.33
C ALA A 674 56.38 -31.28 19.02
N GLU A 675 57.26 -30.73 19.86
CA GLU A 675 58.71 -30.90 19.73
C GLU A 675 59.16 -32.31 20.13
N LEU A 676 58.55 -32.92 21.15
CA LEU A 676 58.84 -34.28 21.57
C LEU A 676 58.58 -35.30 20.44
N VAL A 677 57.55 -35.11 19.62
CA VAL A 677 57.32 -35.93 18.42
C VAL A 677 58.52 -35.85 17.46
N GLN A 678 59.08 -34.67 17.26
CA GLN A 678 60.24 -34.49 16.38
C GLN A 678 61.52 -35.08 16.99
N VAL A 679 61.70 -34.94 18.31
CA VAL A 679 62.81 -35.59 19.05
C VAL A 679 62.72 -37.11 18.93
N ARG A 680 61.53 -37.69 19.11
CA ARG A 680 61.30 -39.15 18.97
C ARG A 680 61.69 -39.63 17.58
N ARG A 681 61.16 -38.98 16.54
CA ARG A 681 61.42 -39.36 15.14
C ARG A 681 62.89 -39.17 14.76
N GLY A 682 63.50 -38.07 15.22
CA GLY A 682 64.91 -37.78 14.98
C GLY A 682 65.84 -38.78 15.68
N ALA A 683 65.53 -39.16 16.92
CA ALA A 683 66.26 -40.17 17.68
C ALA A 683 66.17 -41.56 17.06
N LEU A 684 64.98 -41.99 16.61
CA LEU A 684 64.81 -43.27 15.91
C LEU A 684 65.61 -43.35 14.59
N LEU A 685 65.80 -42.21 13.94
CA LEU A 685 66.46 -42.10 12.64
C LEU A 685 67.89 -41.55 12.73
N HIS A 686 68.46 -41.39 13.93
CA HIS A 686 69.72 -40.64 14.11
C HIS A 686 70.85 -41.18 13.21
N ASP A 687 70.91 -42.49 13.08
CA ASP A 687 71.91 -43.20 12.28
C ASP A 687 71.44 -43.65 10.90
N ILE A 688 70.26 -43.23 10.43
CA ILE A 688 69.70 -43.70 9.15
C ILE A 688 70.64 -43.48 7.96
N GLY A 689 71.51 -42.47 8.04
CA GLY A 689 72.49 -42.20 7.00
C GLY A 689 73.63 -43.22 6.92
N LYS A 690 73.82 -44.09 7.92
CA LYS A 690 74.70 -45.27 7.81
C LYS A 690 74.25 -46.20 6.68
N MET A 691 73.00 -46.07 6.23
CA MET A 691 72.52 -46.71 5.00
C MET A 691 73.39 -46.39 3.78
N GLY A 692 73.96 -45.19 3.70
CA GLY A 692 74.85 -44.76 2.62
C GLY A 692 76.32 -45.19 2.77
N ILE A 693 76.69 -45.83 3.88
CA ILE A 693 78.08 -46.26 4.14
C ILE A 693 78.32 -47.65 3.51
N PRO A 694 79.42 -47.85 2.77
CA PRO A 694 79.76 -49.16 2.20
C PRO A 694 79.98 -50.24 3.28
N ASP A 695 79.54 -51.48 3.02
CA ASP A 695 79.66 -52.59 3.98
C ASP A 695 81.09 -52.89 4.41
N GLY A 696 82.07 -52.70 3.50
CA GLY A 696 83.49 -52.88 3.81
C GLY A 696 84.04 -51.91 4.86
N ILE A 697 83.36 -50.78 5.07
CA ILE A 697 83.66 -49.78 6.10
C ILE A 697 82.76 -50.01 7.32
N LEU A 698 81.44 -50.16 7.12
CA LEU A 698 80.46 -50.30 8.20
C LEU A 698 80.69 -51.56 9.04
N LEU A 699 81.00 -52.69 8.40
CA LEU A 699 81.13 -54.00 9.04
C LEU A 699 82.59 -54.44 9.26
N LYS A 700 83.55 -53.52 9.12
CA LYS A 700 84.98 -53.84 9.20
C LYS A 700 85.33 -54.38 10.60
N PRO A 701 85.95 -55.58 10.73
CA PRO A 701 86.27 -56.14 12.02
C PRO A 701 87.60 -55.61 12.60
N GLY A 702 87.73 -54.28 12.70
CA GLY A 702 88.96 -53.61 13.18
C GLY A 702 88.88 -52.08 13.03
N PRO A 703 89.93 -51.33 13.43
CA PRO A 703 89.93 -49.87 13.32
C PRO A 703 89.86 -49.41 11.86
N LEU A 704 89.14 -48.30 11.63
CA LEU A 704 89.06 -47.63 10.34
C LEU A 704 90.35 -46.87 10.03
N THR A 705 90.77 -46.84 8.76
CA THR A 705 91.84 -45.94 8.30
C THR A 705 91.35 -44.49 8.28
N PRO A 706 92.25 -43.49 8.22
CA PRO A 706 91.85 -42.09 8.11
C PRO A 706 90.87 -41.81 6.95
N GLU A 707 91.08 -42.46 5.79
CA GLU A 707 90.24 -42.30 4.61
C GLU A 707 88.86 -42.96 4.78
N GLU A 708 88.81 -44.15 5.41
CA GLU A 708 87.56 -44.82 5.74
C GLU A 708 86.75 -44.04 6.79
N TRP A 709 87.44 -43.37 7.72
CA TRP A 709 86.79 -42.47 8.69
C TRP A 709 86.19 -41.25 7.97
N GLU A 710 86.84 -40.68 6.96
CA GLU A 710 86.23 -39.58 6.21
C GLU A 710 84.89 -39.99 5.57
N VAL A 711 84.79 -41.23 5.08
CA VAL A 711 83.53 -41.79 4.58
C VAL A 711 82.52 -42.01 5.72
N MET A 712 82.93 -42.59 6.86
CA MET A 712 82.05 -42.80 8.01
C MET A 712 81.46 -41.48 8.57
N ARG A 713 82.21 -40.37 8.54
CA ARG A 713 81.72 -39.03 8.94
C ARG A 713 80.64 -38.47 8.05
N MET A 714 80.40 -39.05 6.87
CA MET A 714 79.36 -38.61 5.96
C MET A 714 77.97 -39.11 6.32
N HIS A 715 77.82 -40.07 7.24
CA HIS A 715 76.49 -40.60 7.57
C HIS A 715 75.49 -39.54 8.08
N PRO A 716 75.84 -38.48 8.83
CA PRO A 716 74.88 -37.44 9.17
C PRO A 716 74.45 -36.64 7.92
N VAL A 717 75.36 -36.43 6.97
CA VAL A 717 75.05 -35.77 5.68
C VAL A 717 74.14 -36.66 4.82
N TYR A 718 74.38 -37.97 4.80
CA TYR A 718 73.50 -38.92 4.13
C TYR A 718 72.11 -38.96 4.78
N ALA A 719 72.03 -38.89 6.10
CA ALA A 719 70.76 -38.78 6.82
C ALA A 719 70.01 -37.50 6.41
N PHE A 720 70.69 -36.35 6.36
CA PHE A 720 70.10 -35.11 5.87
C PHE A 720 69.58 -35.23 4.42
N ASN A 721 70.39 -35.79 3.52
CA ASN A 721 70.02 -35.95 2.12
C ASN A 721 68.83 -36.91 1.92
N LEU A 722 68.74 -37.97 2.74
CA LEU A 722 67.64 -38.92 2.70
C LEU A 722 66.34 -38.33 3.25
N LEU A 723 66.43 -37.55 4.33
CA LEU A 723 65.25 -37.07 5.06
C LEU A 723 64.73 -35.71 4.57
N SER A 724 65.59 -34.82 4.07
CA SER A 724 65.19 -33.46 3.64
C SER A 724 64.15 -33.38 2.52
N PRO A 725 64.09 -34.32 1.55
CA PRO A 725 63.03 -34.33 0.56
C PRO A 725 61.65 -34.69 1.14
N ILE A 726 61.59 -35.36 2.29
CA ILE A 726 60.37 -35.86 2.91
C ILE A 726 59.78 -34.76 3.80
N ALA A 727 58.72 -34.10 3.32
CA ALA A 727 58.14 -32.92 3.97
C ALA A 727 57.82 -33.12 5.46
N TYR A 728 57.23 -34.26 5.85
CA TYR A 728 56.83 -34.54 7.23
C TYR A 728 57.99 -34.88 8.17
N LEU A 729 59.19 -35.18 7.65
CA LEU A 729 60.38 -35.49 8.44
C LEU A 729 61.33 -34.30 8.60
N ARG A 730 61.11 -33.20 7.87
CA ARG A 730 62.02 -32.04 7.88
C ARG A 730 62.36 -31.53 9.28
N SER A 731 61.38 -31.46 10.16
CA SER A 731 61.56 -31.00 11.54
C SER A 731 62.33 -31.98 12.43
N ALA A 732 62.36 -33.27 12.06
CA ALA A 732 63.05 -34.33 12.79
C ALA A 732 64.53 -34.51 12.37
N ILE A 733 64.98 -33.88 11.27
CA ILE A 733 66.34 -34.00 10.70
C ILE A 733 67.43 -33.52 11.65
N THR A 734 67.06 -32.64 12.58
CA THR A 734 67.94 -32.00 13.54
C THR A 734 68.89 -32.98 14.24
N ILE A 735 68.36 -34.08 14.77
CA ILE A 735 69.15 -35.10 15.48
C ILE A 735 70.03 -35.89 14.48
N PRO A 736 69.49 -36.55 13.43
CA PRO A 736 70.31 -37.29 12.48
C PRO A 736 71.45 -36.48 11.85
N TYR A 737 71.23 -35.19 11.61
CA TYR A 737 72.24 -34.36 10.96
C TYR A 737 73.31 -33.81 11.92
N CYS A 738 72.99 -33.64 13.21
CA CYS A 738 73.85 -32.90 14.15
C CYS A 738 74.26 -33.69 15.41
N HIS A 739 73.87 -34.96 15.58
CA HIS A 739 74.13 -35.71 16.81
C HIS A 739 75.62 -35.97 17.10
N HIS A 740 76.52 -35.79 16.12
CA HIS A 740 77.97 -35.84 16.28
C HIS A 740 78.65 -34.47 16.39
N GLU A 741 77.89 -33.40 16.45
CA GLU A 741 78.42 -32.08 16.78
C GLU A 741 78.85 -32.05 18.25
N LYS A 742 79.93 -31.33 18.55
CA LYS A 742 80.51 -31.25 19.90
C LYS A 742 80.42 -29.81 20.39
N TRP A 743 80.09 -29.63 21.66
CA TRP A 743 79.92 -28.31 22.28
C TRP A 743 81.08 -27.33 21.99
N ASP A 744 82.31 -27.81 21.91
CA ASP A 744 83.51 -27.02 21.64
C ASP A 744 83.76 -26.66 20.16
N GLY A 745 82.98 -27.21 19.23
CA GLY A 745 83.10 -27.00 17.79
C GLY A 745 83.97 -28.02 17.05
N ARG A 746 84.53 -29.04 17.72
CA ARG A 746 85.38 -30.08 17.10
C ARG A 746 84.58 -31.27 16.55
N GLY A 747 83.25 -31.18 16.53
CA GLY A 747 82.35 -32.20 15.99
C GLY A 747 82.23 -32.16 14.46
N TYR A 748 81.32 -32.97 13.94
CA TYR A 748 81.01 -33.06 12.51
C TYR A 748 79.49 -33.28 12.33
N PRO A 749 78.90 -33.01 11.14
CA PRO A 749 79.55 -32.66 9.87
C PRO A 749 79.84 -31.17 9.63
N ARG A 750 79.32 -30.26 10.47
CA ARG A 750 79.37 -28.80 10.23
C ARG A 750 80.30 -28.06 11.18
N GLY A 751 80.74 -28.67 12.28
CA GLY A 751 81.61 -28.03 13.27
C GLY A 751 80.89 -26.93 14.05
N LEU A 752 79.61 -27.17 14.37
CA LEU A 752 78.79 -26.23 15.14
C LEU A 752 79.29 -26.15 16.58
N LYS A 753 79.19 -24.97 17.19
CA LYS A 753 79.73 -24.70 18.54
C LYS A 753 78.65 -24.13 19.46
N GLY A 754 78.64 -24.57 20.71
CA GLY A 754 77.73 -24.08 21.75
C GLY A 754 76.26 -24.21 21.34
N GLU A 755 75.50 -23.13 21.55
CA GLU A 755 74.08 -23.06 21.20
C GLU A 755 73.80 -23.04 19.68
N GLY A 756 74.84 -22.91 18.85
CA GLY A 756 74.72 -23.13 17.41
C GLY A 756 74.33 -24.57 17.05
N ILE A 757 74.53 -25.51 17.96
CA ILE A 757 74.01 -26.88 17.87
C ILE A 757 72.54 -26.86 18.34
N PRO A 758 71.58 -27.33 17.52
CA PRO A 758 70.19 -27.40 17.94
C PRO A 758 69.99 -28.16 19.25
N SER A 759 69.07 -27.68 20.10
CA SER A 759 68.84 -28.25 21.45
C SER A 759 68.54 -29.75 21.42
N ALA A 760 67.68 -30.21 20.50
CA ALA A 760 67.36 -31.63 20.33
C ALA A 760 68.60 -32.51 20.06
N ALA A 761 69.56 -32.03 19.25
CA ALA A 761 70.80 -32.76 18.98
C ALA A 761 71.75 -32.77 20.19
N ARG A 762 71.83 -31.67 20.95
CA ARG A 762 72.61 -31.62 22.20
C ARG A 762 72.06 -32.56 23.26
N ILE A 763 70.74 -32.63 23.40
CA ILE A 763 70.03 -33.56 24.28
C ILE A 763 70.36 -35.00 23.89
N PHE A 764 70.20 -35.32 22.60
CA PHE A 764 70.42 -36.66 22.09
C PHE A 764 71.89 -37.11 22.22
N ALA A 765 72.87 -36.24 21.95
CA ALA A 765 74.29 -36.57 22.02
C ALA A 765 74.74 -37.07 23.41
N VAL A 766 74.22 -36.48 24.49
CA VAL A 766 74.52 -36.93 25.87
C VAL A 766 73.97 -38.35 26.11
N VAL A 767 72.74 -38.59 25.64
CA VAL A 767 72.03 -39.86 25.84
C VAL A 767 72.63 -40.97 24.99
N ASP A 768 72.97 -40.69 23.73
CA ASP A 768 73.58 -41.65 22.82
C ASP A 768 74.94 -42.13 23.36
N VAL A 769 75.80 -41.19 23.75
CA VAL A 769 77.09 -41.55 24.35
C VAL A 769 76.90 -42.29 25.67
N TRP A 770 75.93 -41.92 26.50
CA TRP A 770 75.62 -42.65 27.73
C TRP A 770 75.27 -44.12 27.47
N ASP A 771 74.35 -44.41 26.55
CA ASP A 771 73.98 -45.80 26.21
C ASP A 771 75.16 -46.54 25.58
N ALA A 772 75.92 -45.87 24.70
CA ALA A 772 77.10 -46.42 24.04
C ALA A 772 78.22 -46.82 25.02
N LEU A 773 78.45 -46.04 26.10
CA LEU A 773 79.44 -46.36 27.13
C LEU A 773 79.00 -47.54 28.01
N ARG A 774 77.69 -47.72 28.20
CA ARG A 774 77.09 -48.69 29.13
C ARG A 774 76.66 -50.00 28.49
N THR A 775 76.89 -50.15 27.19
CA THR A 775 76.51 -51.35 26.45
C THR A 775 77.76 -52.05 25.92
N ASP A 776 77.80 -53.39 26.02
CA ASP A 776 78.92 -54.17 25.49
C ASP A 776 78.98 -54.04 23.97
N ARG A 777 80.17 -53.69 23.45
CA ARG A 777 80.44 -53.63 22.01
C ARG A 777 81.47 -54.70 21.64
N PRO A 778 81.52 -55.19 20.38
CA PRO A 778 82.41 -56.29 19.97
C PRO A 778 83.90 -56.12 20.32
N TYR A 779 84.37 -54.89 20.52
CA TYR A 779 85.76 -54.54 20.83
C TYR A 779 85.94 -53.86 22.20
N ARG A 780 84.89 -53.76 23.02
CA ARG A 780 84.91 -53.01 24.29
C ARG A 780 83.85 -53.49 25.27
N GLN A 781 84.27 -53.82 26.49
CA GLN A 781 83.35 -54.08 27.61
C GLN A 781 82.64 -52.80 28.07
N SER A 782 81.38 -52.93 28.46
CA SER A 782 80.58 -51.87 29.04
C SER A 782 81.23 -51.28 30.29
N TRP A 783 81.07 -49.97 30.46
CA TRP A 783 81.52 -49.27 31.66
C TRP A 783 80.49 -49.40 32.77
N SER A 784 80.97 -49.36 34.02
CA SER A 784 80.09 -49.16 35.16
C SER A 784 79.40 -47.80 35.06
N GLU A 785 78.23 -47.68 35.69
CA GLU A 785 77.46 -46.43 35.72
C GLU A 785 78.29 -45.25 36.27
N GLN A 786 79.14 -45.51 37.27
CA GLN A 786 80.00 -44.51 37.90
C GLN A 786 81.08 -44.01 36.94
N GLU A 787 81.74 -44.91 36.19
CA GLU A 787 82.75 -44.55 35.19
C GLU A 787 82.12 -43.73 34.05
N ALA A 788 80.91 -44.08 33.62
CA ALA A 788 80.18 -43.33 32.60
C ALA A 788 79.81 -41.91 33.09
N ILE A 789 79.36 -41.76 34.36
CA ILE A 789 79.08 -40.45 34.97
C ILE A 789 80.35 -39.58 35.02
N GLU A 790 81.48 -40.15 35.47
CA GLU A 790 82.76 -39.44 35.58
C GLU A 790 83.24 -38.95 34.21
N TYR A 791 83.09 -39.77 33.18
CA TYR A 791 83.41 -39.39 31.81
C TYR A 791 82.52 -38.27 31.28
N ILE A 792 81.19 -38.37 31.46
CA ILE A 792 80.26 -37.33 31.02
C ILE A 792 80.57 -36.00 31.71
N ARG A 793 80.90 -36.03 33.02
CA ARG A 793 81.36 -34.84 33.77
C ARG A 793 82.66 -34.27 33.19
N ALA A 794 83.63 -35.11 32.86
CA ALA A 794 84.92 -34.67 32.30
C ALA A 794 84.82 -34.07 30.89
N GLU A 795 83.82 -34.51 30.12
CA GLU A 795 83.53 -34.05 28.76
C GLU A 795 82.48 -32.92 28.70
N THR A 796 81.96 -32.49 29.85
CA THR A 796 81.06 -31.34 29.96
C THR A 796 81.78 -30.06 29.52
N GLY A 797 81.16 -29.27 28.63
CA GLY A 797 81.76 -28.08 28.05
C GLY A 797 82.79 -28.36 26.93
N LYS A 798 83.04 -29.63 26.60
CA LYS A 798 83.85 -30.05 25.43
C LYS A 798 82.98 -30.77 24.41
N HIS A 799 82.48 -31.95 24.81
CA HIS A 799 81.56 -32.75 24.00
C HIS A 799 80.12 -32.31 24.27
N PHE A 800 79.76 -32.17 25.54
CA PHE A 800 78.37 -32.00 25.97
C PHE A 800 78.06 -30.58 26.45
N ASP A 801 76.80 -30.18 26.25
CA ASP A 801 76.25 -28.94 26.79
C ASP A 801 76.23 -28.98 28.34
N PRO A 802 76.82 -27.98 29.02
CA PRO A 802 76.85 -27.93 30.49
C PRO A 802 75.48 -27.99 31.17
N THR A 803 74.51 -27.26 30.64
CA THR A 803 73.17 -27.13 31.22
C THR A 803 72.38 -28.43 31.06
N ILE A 804 72.43 -29.02 29.86
CA ILE A 804 71.76 -30.31 29.58
C ILE A 804 72.40 -31.43 30.40
N THR A 805 73.73 -31.44 30.52
CA THR A 805 74.45 -32.46 31.29
C THR A 805 74.08 -32.42 32.77
N GLU A 806 73.92 -31.22 33.35
CA GLU A 806 73.47 -31.09 34.74
C GLU A 806 72.08 -31.70 34.95
N VAL A 807 71.14 -31.43 34.04
CA VAL A 807 69.78 -31.98 34.10
C VAL A 807 69.79 -33.49 33.88
N PHE A 808 70.59 -33.98 32.94
CA PHE A 808 70.76 -35.40 32.67
C PHE A 808 71.31 -36.17 33.88
N LEU A 809 72.34 -35.65 34.55
CA LEU A 809 72.90 -36.29 35.74
C LEU A 809 71.90 -36.33 36.91
N LYS A 810 71.12 -35.25 37.11
CA LYS A 810 70.01 -35.26 38.08
C LYS A 810 68.96 -36.33 37.75
N LEU A 811 68.69 -36.53 36.46
CA LEU A 811 67.75 -37.55 35.99
C LEU A 811 68.29 -38.98 36.23
N VAL A 812 69.59 -39.19 35.99
CA VAL A 812 70.27 -40.46 36.31
C VAL A 812 70.23 -40.77 37.81
N ASP A 813 70.50 -39.78 38.67
CA ASP A 813 70.40 -39.93 40.12
C ASP A 813 68.96 -40.25 40.56
N LYS A 814 67.96 -39.64 39.90
CA LYS A 814 66.55 -39.95 40.11
C LYS A 814 66.23 -41.40 39.72
N TRP A 815 66.67 -41.89 38.56
CA TRP A 815 66.48 -43.29 38.16
C TRP A 815 67.11 -44.26 39.16
N ARG A 816 68.31 -43.93 39.67
CA ARG A 816 69.00 -44.70 40.70
C ARG A 816 68.17 -44.81 41.99
N SER A 817 67.60 -43.70 42.44
CA SER A 817 66.73 -43.68 43.64
C SER A 817 65.44 -44.51 43.48
N ILE A 818 64.83 -44.51 42.29
CA ILE A 818 63.61 -45.28 42.00
C ILE A 818 63.92 -46.79 41.88
N LYS A 819 65.08 -47.16 41.32
CA LYS A 819 65.50 -48.56 41.19
C LYS A 819 65.81 -49.20 42.56
N LEU A 820 66.33 -48.41 43.50
CA LEU A 820 66.56 -48.78 44.91
C LEU A 820 65.28 -48.88 45.75
N LEU A 821 64.16 -48.30 45.30
CA LEU A 821 62.84 -48.38 45.95
C LEU A 821 61.98 -49.55 45.44
N ARG A 822 62.35 -50.17 44.31
CA ARG A 822 61.67 -51.34 43.70
C ARG A 822 62.36 -52.68 43.99
N LEU A 823 63.57 -52.65 44.53
CA LEU A 823 64.32 -53.78 45.10
C LEU A 823 64.13 -53.78 46.62
#